data_AF-A0A430FKD7-F1
#
_entry.id   AF-A0A430FKD7-F1
#
_cell.length_a   1.000
_cell.length_b   1.000
_cell.length_c   1.000
_cell.angle_alpha   90.00
_cell.angle_beta   90.00
_cell.angle_gamma   90.00
#
_symmetry.space_group_name_H-M   'P 1'
#
loop_
_entity.id
_entity.type
_entity.pdbx_description
1 polymer ?
#
loop_
_entity_poly.entity_id
_entity_poly.type
_entity_poly.pdbx_seq_one_letter_code
_entity_poly.pdbx_strand_id
1 'polypeptide(L)'
;MTNAACAPVGQSGTEHIKHAEMAAELAQEIDRPRELKHPLWLSILAVVIGFGSVFTLLSPYYSVAGIAPSALTAFTDGWAAVRNSGAVAVTVLGVLLVYTFYKVAQAWLQSSRRLRILAAIGGIVLSWSIMAAGSGAPVDGATFAEGYVGHWFSYLVYNGVRWIALALYMSCVLSWVFAFTIRKLAQRTDATPRYEAKPKTLGAAWWRALKFAQPWFMRMHFGTVLIIAGIILVCWIPWIVMLSPANIGPDTVAQLVWYRTGHAWDPSSRQYLPAQYALSDHHPWLTTLLFGAFDAWGVSIGNEGLGLWTLAFLQSIVLAIAFGIVISYLCGRAGMSWKFGVIATLFVGLTPIFGRHAMVIVKDMTFMPFFMVWCVLLVEYVRRATKRKPVGIWLCIGLVALAIMCGLTKKIGMYVILATLFVLLIFMRRRIITGLMMVVILAVSMAIPKVAYPALRIAPGGPQEMIAVPLQQGAAVLLRDGNSLDEQTRNTLQNTYSCSPEELKHAFTTSTSDGAKDCFDRNAPKQQTKDFMLAWAKAALEYPDTALASTPSQFQSFLMSPYYDEGFFVRWGWDDKGGTMIMPQYQDHERSVPQRYGVQLYQSLAGLPVIGLLMTEGLYSLWLPVLAVLMCFALKRYRNLLILLPYVITMATLLVGPMHQYRYSWPLAFCSLLIVAAPFIHGGTTTTRVETTEAEDVSKLEER
;
A
#
# COMPACT_ATOMS: atom_id res chain seq x y z
N MET A 1 37.19 -17.30 -52.26
CA MET A 1 36.50 -16.13 -51.66
C MET A 1 35.43 -16.65 -50.72
N THR A 2 35.45 -16.13 -49.51
CA THR A 2 34.72 -16.52 -48.29
C THR A 2 33.23 -16.19 -48.34
N ASN A 3 32.38 -17.06 -47.76
CA ASN A 3 31.51 -16.70 -46.64
C ASN A 3 30.63 -17.89 -46.20
N ALA A 4 30.99 -18.45 -45.03
CA ALA A 4 30.10 -19.30 -44.24
C ALA A 4 29.15 -18.39 -43.44
N ALA A 5 27.84 -18.51 -43.65
CA ALA A 5 26.83 -17.86 -42.84
C ALA A 5 26.43 -18.81 -41.69
N CYS A 6 26.94 -18.51 -40.50
CA CYS A 6 26.59 -19.17 -39.25
C CYS A 6 25.21 -18.67 -38.80
N ALA A 7 24.20 -19.53 -38.78
CA ALA A 7 22.89 -19.23 -38.20
C ALA A 7 22.99 -19.13 -36.67
N PRO A 8 22.30 -18.18 -35.99
CA PRO A 8 22.37 -18.07 -34.54
C PRO A 8 21.47 -19.12 -33.89
N VAL A 9 22.03 -20.31 -33.64
CA VAL A 9 21.51 -21.23 -32.62
C VAL A 9 21.94 -20.69 -31.25
N GLY A 10 21.00 -20.50 -30.32
CA GLY A 10 21.35 -20.55 -28.88
C GLY A 10 21.04 -19.36 -27.95
N GLN A 11 19.90 -18.68 -28.06
CA GLN A 11 19.43 -17.79 -26.95
C GLN A 11 18.30 -18.38 -26.09
N SER A 12 17.41 -19.22 -26.62
CA SER A 12 16.32 -19.81 -25.82
C SER A 12 16.78 -21.00 -24.97
N GLY A 13 17.66 -21.86 -25.50
CA GLY A 13 18.22 -23.00 -24.77
C GLY A 13 19.14 -22.58 -23.61
N THR A 14 19.89 -21.49 -23.77
CA THR A 14 20.80 -20.97 -22.75
C THR A 14 20.08 -20.24 -21.60
N GLU A 15 18.94 -19.57 -21.84
CA GLU A 15 18.10 -19.03 -20.76
C GLU A 15 17.43 -20.17 -19.96
N HIS A 16 16.97 -21.23 -20.63
CA HIS A 16 16.35 -22.38 -19.96
C HIS A 16 17.32 -23.14 -19.05
N ILE A 17 18.56 -23.37 -19.50
CA ILE A 17 19.61 -24.04 -18.70
C ILE A 17 19.94 -23.21 -17.45
N LYS A 18 20.13 -21.89 -17.59
CA LYS A 18 20.39 -20.99 -16.44
C LYS A 18 19.24 -20.95 -15.43
N HIS A 19 18.01 -21.06 -15.89
CA HIS A 19 16.83 -21.10 -15.00
C HIS A 19 16.74 -22.41 -14.22
N ALA A 20 17.07 -23.54 -14.84
CA ALA A 20 17.11 -24.84 -14.17
C ALA A 20 18.26 -24.93 -13.16
N GLU A 21 19.45 -24.45 -13.51
CA GLU A 21 20.61 -24.37 -12.61
C GLU A 21 20.31 -23.51 -11.36
N MET A 22 19.71 -22.34 -11.55
CA MET A 22 19.33 -21.46 -10.43
C MET A 22 18.23 -22.11 -9.56
N ALA A 23 17.29 -22.85 -10.15
CA ALA A 23 16.27 -23.56 -9.40
C ALA A 23 16.86 -24.70 -8.56
N ALA A 24 17.83 -25.45 -9.11
CA ALA A 24 18.57 -26.48 -8.41
C ALA A 24 19.41 -25.90 -7.26
N GLU A 25 20.11 -24.79 -7.49
CA GLU A 25 20.86 -24.07 -6.46
C GLU A 25 19.95 -23.60 -5.31
N LEU A 26 18.77 -23.07 -5.64
CA LEU A 26 17.78 -22.69 -4.63
C LEU A 26 17.22 -23.89 -3.87
N ALA A 27 17.00 -25.04 -4.52
CA ALA A 27 16.54 -26.26 -3.87
C ALA A 27 17.54 -26.78 -2.82
N GLN A 28 18.85 -26.65 -3.08
CA GLN A 28 19.89 -26.98 -2.10
C GLN A 28 19.86 -26.09 -0.85
N GLU A 29 19.21 -24.91 -0.91
CA GLU A 29 19.08 -24.03 0.25
C GLU A 29 17.97 -24.45 1.22
N ILE A 30 17.09 -25.39 0.87
CA ILE A 30 15.90 -25.73 1.68
C ILE A 30 15.85 -27.18 2.18
N ASP A 31 16.69 -28.06 1.65
CA ASP A 31 16.74 -29.48 2.02
C ASP A 31 18.08 -29.84 2.69
N ARG A 32 18.55 -29.01 3.66
CA ARG A 32 19.77 -29.34 4.40
C ARG A 32 19.50 -30.43 5.45
N PRO A 33 20.43 -31.40 5.64
CA PRO A 33 20.29 -32.50 6.60
C PRO A 33 20.54 -32.00 8.04
N ARG A 34 19.67 -31.13 8.53
CA ARG A 34 19.64 -30.67 9.92
C ARG A 34 18.32 -31.10 10.52
N GLU A 35 18.33 -32.28 11.10
CA GLU A 35 17.26 -32.73 11.99
C GLU A 35 17.66 -32.42 13.44
N LEU A 36 16.69 -31.99 14.24
CA LEU A 36 16.86 -31.92 15.69
C LEU A 36 17.10 -33.35 16.18
N LYS A 37 18.26 -33.60 16.82
CA LYS A 37 18.67 -34.92 17.33
C LYS A 37 17.65 -35.55 18.29
N HIS A 38 16.76 -34.74 18.89
CA HIS A 38 15.69 -35.22 19.77
C HIS A 38 14.34 -34.56 19.43
N PRO A 39 13.32 -35.34 19.02
CA PRO A 39 11.98 -34.82 18.70
C PRO A 39 11.23 -34.25 19.92
N LEU A 40 11.66 -34.62 21.15
CA LEU A 40 11.12 -34.10 22.40
C LEU A 40 11.33 -32.58 22.54
N TRP A 41 12.53 -32.07 22.22
CA TRP A 41 12.84 -30.64 22.32
C TRP A 41 12.01 -29.80 21.34
N LEU A 42 11.79 -30.31 20.13
CA LEU A 42 10.93 -29.63 19.16
C LEU A 42 9.48 -29.55 19.65
N SER A 43 9.00 -30.61 20.30
CA SER A 43 7.65 -30.68 20.85
C SER A 43 7.49 -29.69 22.02
N ILE A 44 8.46 -29.62 22.94
CA ILE A 44 8.48 -28.64 24.03
C ILE A 44 8.49 -27.21 23.46
N LEU A 45 9.36 -26.94 22.49
CA LEU A 45 9.42 -25.62 21.85
C LEU A 45 8.10 -25.26 21.16
N ALA A 46 7.46 -26.23 20.49
CA ALA A 46 6.18 -26.01 19.85
C ALA A 46 5.09 -25.63 20.84
N VAL A 47 5.04 -26.28 22.02
CA VAL A 47 4.12 -25.92 23.11
C VAL A 47 4.38 -24.49 23.58
N VAL A 48 5.64 -24.16 23.90
CA VAL A 48 6.01 -22.82 24.41
C VAL A 48 5.69 -21.73 23.40
N ILE A 49 6.08 -21.89 22.13
CA ILE A 49 5.87 -20.88 21.09
C ILE A 49 4.41 -20.80 20.66
N GLY A 50 3.70 -21.93 20.58
CA GLY A 50 2.29 -21.97 20.22
C GLY A 50 1.44 -21.24 21.25
N PHE A 51 1.55 -21.59 22.53
CA PHE A 51 0.81 -20.90 23.61
C PHE A 51 1.32 -19.46 23.85
N GLY A 52 2.62 -19.21 23.69
CA GLY A 52 3.16 -17.84 23.73
C GLY A 52 2.55 -16.96 22.63
N SER A 53 2.34 -17.50 21.44
CA SER A 53 1.68 -16.79 20.33
C SER A 53 0.18 -16.57 20.59
N VAL A 54 -0.51 -17.53 21.22
CA VAL A 54 -1.91 -17.33 21.69
C VAL A 54 -1.97 -16.17 22.67
N PHE A 55 -1.08 -16.17 23.67
CA PHE A 55 -1.01 -15.08 24.64
C PHE A 55 -0.80 -13.76 23.93
N THR A 56 0.14 -13.65 22.99
CA THR A 56 0.39 -12.44 22.22
C THR A 56 -0.82 -11.96 21.41
N LEU A 57 -1.53 -12.87 20.74
CA LEU A 57 -2.68 -12.56 19.88
C LEU A 57 -3.93 -12.13 20.66
N LEU A 58 -4.14 -12.68 21.86
CA LEU A 58 -5.34 -12.45 22.66
C LEU A 58 -5.12 -11.47 23.82
N SER A 59 -3.86 -11.16 24.14
CA SER A 59 -3.55 -10.05 25.05
C SER A 59 -3.47 -8.75 24.24
N PRO A 60 -4.21 -7.70 24.63
CA PRO A 60 -4.17 -6.42 23.95
C PRO A 60 -2.83 -5.71 24.16
N TYR A 61 -2.52 -4.79 23.23
CA TYR A 61 -1.53 -3.75 23.45
C TYR A 61 -2.18 -2.63 24.26
N TYR A 62 -2.06 -2.68 25.59
CA TYR A 62 -2.43 -1.53 26.41
C TYR A 62 -1.21 -0.63 26.59
N SER A 63 -1.34 0.66 26.26
CA SER A 63 -0.45 1.70 26.79
C SER A 63 -0.41 1.62 28.33
N VAL A 64 -1.53 1.23 28.96
CA VAL A 64 -1.65 0.99 30.40
C VAL A 64 -0.79 -0.18 30.89
N ALA A 65 -0.62 -1.26 30.11
CA ALA A 65 0.29 -2.35 30.48
C ALA A 65 1.77 -1.92 30.42
N GLY A 66 2.07 -0.82 29.71
CA GLY A 66 3.37 -0.12 29.77
C GLY A 66 3.54 0.86 30.94
N ILE A 67 2.45 1.17 31.63
CA ILE A 67 2.40 1.96 32.87
C ILE A 67 2.05 1.05 34.05
N ALA A 68 1.97 -0.27 33.83
CA ALA A 68 1.74 -1.21 34.92
C ALA A 68 2.90 -1.07 35.91
N PRO A 69 2.62 -0.88 37.22
CA PRO A 69 3.65 -0.63 38.23
C PRO A 69 4.71 -1.73 38.29
N SER A 70 4.37 -2.94 37.83
CA SER A 70 5.27 -4.07 37.73
C SER A 70 4.97 -4.95 36.51
N ALA A 71 5.96 -5.75 36.08
CA ALA A 71 5.76 -6.74 35.02
C ALA A 71 4.70 -7.78 35.40
N LEU A 72 4.60 -8.16 36.68
CA LEU A 72 3.60 -9.10 37.17
C LEU A 72 2.17 -8.58 36.94
N THR A 73 1.94 -7.30 37.23
CA THR A 73 0.66 -6.64 36.96
C THR A 73 0.34 -6.65 35.47
N ALA A 74 1.29 -6.28 34.61
CA ALA A 74 1.10 -6.32 33.15
C ALA A 74 0.73 -7.73 32.63
N PHE A 75 1.39 -8.78 33.12
CA PHE A 75 1.04 -10.16 32.77
C PHE A 75 -0.32 -10.58 33.32
N THR A 76 -0.68 -10.16 34.53
CA THR A 76 -1.98 -10.47 35.15
C THR A 76 -3.13 -9.89 34.32
N ASP A 77 -2.99 -8.64 33.88
CA ASP A 77 -3.97 -7.96 33.02
C ASP A 77 -4.03 -8.62 31.64
N GLY A 78 -2.87 -8.95 31.07
CA GLY A 78 -2.78 -9.69 29.81
C GLY A 78 -3.51 -11.04 29.87
N TRP A 79 -3.31 -11.81 30.94
CA TRP A 79 -3.99 -13.08 31.16
C TRP A 79 -5.49 -12.92 31.42
N ALA A 80 -5.92 -11.84 32.07
CA ALA A 80 -7.34 -11.54 32.23
C ALA A 80 -8.03 -11.32 30.87
N ALA A 81 -7.38 -10.63 29.94
CA ALA A 81 -7.90 -10.45 28.58
C ALA A 81 -7.94 -11.76 27.77
N VAL A 82 -6.89 -12.59 27.86
CA VAL A 82 -6.90 -13.93 27.26
C VAL A 82 -8.06 -14.77 27.79
N ARG A 83 -8.33 -14.70 29.10
CA ARG A 83 -9.47 -15.39 29.74
C ARG A 83 -10.82 -14.90 29.21
N ASN A 84 -10.96 -13.61 28.92
CA ASN A 84 -12.19 -13.03 28.34
C ASN A 84 -12.49 -13.56 26.93
N SER A 85 -11.50 -14.11 26.23
CA SER A 85 -11.72 -14.78 24.93
C SER A 85 -12.37 -16.16 25.05
N GLY A 86 -12.49 -16.70 26.26
CA GLY A 86 -13.11 -17.99 26.55
C GLY A 86 -12.14 -19.17 26.44
N ALA A 87 -12.18 -20.08 27.42
CA ALA A 87 -11.22 -21.19 27.53
C ALA A 87 -11.20 -22.10 26.30
N VAL A 88 -12.36 -22.41 25.71
CA VAL A 88 -12.45 -23.26 24.52
C VAL A 88 -11.72 -22.64 23.32
N ALA A 89 -11.94 -21.34 23.06
CA ALA A 89 -11.31 -20.64 21.93
C ALA A 89 -9.78 -20.57 22.11
N VAL A 90 -9.32 -20.26 23.32
CA VAL A 90 -7.90 -20.23 23.69
C VAL A 90 -7.25 -21.61 23.49
N THR A 91 -7.88 -22.70 23.95
CA THR A 91 -7.34 -24.05 23.80
C THR A 91 -7.30 -24.49 22.34
N VAL A 92 -8.37 -24.27 21.58
CA VAL A 92 -8.41 -24.62 20.15
C VAL A 92 -7.34 -23.86 19.38
N LEU A 93 -7.22 -22.55 19.60
CA LEU A 93 -6.17 -21.74 18.96
C LEU A 93 -4.77 -22.20 19.38
N GLY A 94 -4.56 -22.52 20.65
CA GLY A 94 -3.30 -23.05 21.16
C GLY A 94 -2.89 -24.35 20.48
N VAL A 95 -3.77 -25.34 20.47
CA VAL A 95 -3.49 -26.64 19.81
C VAL A 95 -3.17 -26.44 18.32
N LEU A 96 -3.93 -25.57 17.64
CA LEU A 96 -3.67 -25.25 16.23
C LEU A 96 -2.29 -24.62 16.05
N LEU A 97 -1.94 -23.59 16.83
CA LEU A 97 -0.64 -22.91 16.72
C LEU A 97 0.54 -23.81 17.13
N VAL A 98 0.37 -24.69 18.11
CA VAL A 98 1.38 -25.69 18.47
C VAL A 98 1.62 -26.66 17.30
N TYR A 99 0.54 -27.21 16.74
CA TYR A 99 0.63 -28.14 15.61
C TYR A 99 1.25 -27.49 14.37
N THR A 100 0.81 -26.29 14.01
CA THR A 100 1.35 -25.58 12.85
C THR A 100 2.81 -25.21 13.06
N PHE A 101 3.18 -24.71 14.25
CA PHE A 101 4.59 -24.41 14.57
C PHE A 101 5.46 -25.65 14.41
N TYR A 102 5.05 -26.79 14.98
CA TYR A 102 5.79 -28.04 14.86
C TYR A 102 6.06 -28.40 13.38
N LYS A 103 5.06 -28.22 12.51
CA LYS A 103 5.20 -28.47 11.06
C LYS A 103 6.12 -27.46 10.36
N VAL A 104 6.00 -26.17 10.67
CA VAL A 104 6.79 -25.13 9.96
C VAL A 104 8.22 -24.99 10.49
N ALA A 105 8.47 -25.32 11.76
CA ALA A 105 9.80 -25.24 12.37
C ALA A 105 10.81 -26.17 11.69
N GLN A 106 10.36 -27.32 11.17
CA GLN A 106 11.21 -28.22 10.38
C GLN A 106 11.78 -27.51 9.13
N ALA A 107 10.95 -26.75 8.42
CA ALA A 107 11.40 -25.99 7.24
C ALA A 107 12.44 -24.92 7.61
N TRP A 108 12.31 -24.30 8.79
CA TRP A 108 13.29 -23.36 9.29
C TRP A 108 14.65 -24.03 9.59
N LEU A 109 14.65 -25.19 10.24
CA LEU A 109 15.87 -25.95 10.56
C LEU A 109 16.61 -26.45 9.32
N GLN A 110 15.87 -26.89 8.30
CA GLN A 110 16.39 -27.38 7.02
C GLN A 110 16.84 -26.25 6.08
N SER A 111 16.45 -25.01 6.37
CA SER A 111 16.80 -23.83 5.56
C SER A 111 18.26 -23.37 5.75
N SER A 112 18.83 -22.83 4.66
CA SER A 112 20.14 -22.18 4.65
C SER A 112 20.22 -21.03 5.66
N ARG A 113 21.44 -20.64 6.06
CA ARG A 113 21.64 -19.48 6.97
C ARG A 113 21.02 -18.21 6.39
N ARG A 114 21.14 -18.02 5.07
CA ARG A 114 20.57 -16.87 4.33
C ARG A 114 19.06 -16.82 4.47
N LEU A 115 18.36 -17.91 4.16
CA LEU A 115 16.89 -17.97 4.25
C LEU A 115 16.39 -17.80 5.68
N ARG A 116 17.11 -18.33 6.69
CA ARG A 116 16.79 -18.12 8.10
C ARG A 116 16.94 -16.66 8.55
N ILE A 117 17.99 -15.96 8.10
CA ILE A 117 18.17 -14.52 8.40
C ILE A 117 17.02 -13.72 7.77
N LEU A 118 16.68 -13.98 6.51
CA LEU A 118 15.55 -13.32 5.84
C LEU A 118 14.23 -13.58 6.56
N ALA A 119 13.99 -14.84 6.95
CA ALA A 119 12.80 -15.23 7.69
C ALA A 119 12.75 -14.59 9.08
N ALA A 120 13.87 -14.45 9.78
CA ALA A 120 13.94 -13.77 11.07
C ALA A 120 13.64 -12.27 10.94
N ILE A 121 14.23 -11.58 9.96
CA ILE A 121 13.95 -10.16 9.68
C ILE A 121 12.47 -9.97 9.37
N GLY A 122 11.92 -10.78 8.48
CA GLY A 122 10.48 -10.73 8.16
C GLY A 122 9.60 -11.06 9.35
N GLY A 123 9.97 -12.07 10.13
CA GLY A 123 9.21 -12.52 11.31
C GLY A 123 9.07 -11.42 12.35
N ILE A 124 10.15 -10.68 12.61
CA ILE A 124 10.21 -9.51 13.50
C ILE A 124 9.28 -8.38 13.03
N VAL A 125 9.34 -8.04 11.74
CA VAL A 125 8.53 -6.94 11.17
C VAL A 125 7.04 -7.29 11.14
N LEU A 126 6.69 -8.50 10.70
CA LEU A 126 5.30 -8.93 10.62
C LEU A 126 4.69 -9.13 12.02
N SER A 127 5.43 -9.68 12.98
CA SER A 127 4.93 -9.83 14.36
C SER A 127 4.71 -8.47 15.05
N TRP A 128 5.55 -7.47 14.78
CA TRP A 128 5.36 -6.11 15.30
C TRP A 128 4.00 -5.54 14.87
N SER A 129 3.61 -5.71 13.60
CA SER A 129 2.32 -5.18 13.09
C SER A 129 1.09 -5.77 13.75
N ILE A 130 1.16 -7.03 14.19
CA ILE A 130 0.08 -7.69 14.93
C ILE A 130 0.07 -7.20 16.38
N MET A 131 1.25 -7.06 16.97
CA MET A 131 1.39 -6.74 18.38
C MET A 131 1.11 -5.30 18.73
N ALA A 132 1.48 -4.38 17.86
CA ALA A 132 1.24 -2.96 18.05
C ALA A 132 -0.17 -2.54 17.60
N ALA A 133 -0.97 -3.43 16.99
CA ALA A 133 -2.37 -3.15 16.70
C ALA A 133 -3.12 -2.81 18.02
N GLY A 134 -3.62 -1.58 18.11
CA GLY A 134 -4.17 -0.99 19.34
C GLY A 134 -3.25 -0.02 20.08
N SER A 135 -2.02 0.22 19.61
CA SER A 135 -1.15 1.29 20.13
C SER A 135 -1.71 2.66 19.77
N GLY A 136 -1.92 3.53 20.77
CA GLY A 136 -2.11 4.96 20.53
C GLY A 136 -3.57 5.41 20.44
N ALA A 137 -4.28 5.32 21.57
CA ALA A 137 -5.31 6.33 21.81
C ALA A 137 -4.66 7.71 21.61
N PRO A 138 -5.27 8.60 20.81
CA PRO A 138 -4.79 9.96 20.67
C PRO A 138 -4.60 10.58 22.04
N VAL A 139 -3.45 11.20 22.25
CA VAL A 139 -3.14 11.95 23.46
C VAL A 139 -3.27 13.43 23.10
N ASP A 140 -3.99 14.19 23.91
CA ASP A 140 -4.06 15.64 23.78
C ASP A 140 -2.75 16.32 24.21
N GLY A 141 -2.57 17.59 23.85
CA GLY A 141 -1.34 18.31 24.19
C GLY A 141 -1.14 18.52 25.68
N ALA A 142 -2.22 18.56 26.48
CA ALA A 142 -2.12 18.71 27.93
C ALA A 142 -1.47 17.49 28.58
N THR A 143 -2.04 16.33 28.32
CA THR A 143 -1.53 15.05 28.82
C THR A 143 -0.16 14.74 28.22
N PHE A 144 0.08 15.12 26.96
CA PHE A 144 1.39 14.93 26.34
C PHE A 144 2.50 15.77 27.01
N ALA A 145 2.21 17.04 27.32
CA ALA A 145 3.17 17.96 27.93
C ALA A 145 3.52 17.58 29.38
N GLU A 146 2.56 17.08 30.16
CA GLU A 146 2.80 16.61 31.53
C GLU A 146 3.72 15.38 31.58
N GLY A 147 3.74 14.59 30.48
CA GLY A 147 4.48 13.34 30.42
C GLY A 147 3.81 12.22 31.23
N TYR A 148 4.26 10.99 31.01
CA TYR A 148 3.80 9.82 31.76
C TYR A 148 4.94 9.27 32.61
N VAL A 149 4.66 8.82 33.83
CA VAL A 149 5.61 8.01 34.62
C VAL A 149 5.74 6.65 33.92
N GLY A 150 6.75 6.53 33.06
CA GLY A 150 6.97 5.33 32.27
C GLY A 150 7.55 4.21 33.11
N HIS A 151 6.79 3.14 33.33
CA HIS A 151 7.31 1.88 33.87
C HIS A 151 8.01 1.07 32.75
N TRP A 152 9.05 1.66 32.15
CA TRP A 152 9.70 1.12 30.96
C TRP A 152 10.24 -0.30 31.12
N PHE A 153 10.68 -0.66 32.32
CA PHE A 153 11.12 -2.03 32.59
C PHE A 153 9.97 -3.04 32.44
N SER A 154 8.80 -2.78 33.05
CA SER A 154 7.65 -3.67 32.92
C SER A 154 7.14 -3.72 31.48
N TYR A 155 7.12 -2.56 30.80
CA TYR A 155 6.79 -2.46 29.38
C TYR A 155 7.70 -3.33 28.50
N LEU A 156 9.03 -3.22 28.67
CA LEU A 156 10.01 -3.94 27.85
C LEU A 156 9.93 -5.44 28.09
N VAL A 157 9.78 -5.88 29.34
CA VAL A 157 9.66 -7.31 29.67
C VAL A 157 8.37 -7.89 29.10
N TYR A 158 7.23 -7.23 29.34
CA TYR A 158 5.92 -7.71 28.87
C TYR A 158 5.87 -7.80 27.33
N ASN A 159 6.27 -6.73 26.64
CA ASN A 159 6.25 -6.72 25.17
C ASN A 159 7.36 -7.60 24.58
N GLY A 160 8.52 -7.70 25.22
CA GLY A 160 9.60 -8.58 24.78
C GLY A 160 9.17 -10.05 24.74
N VAL A 161 8.51 -10.55 25.80
CA VAL A 161 7.99 -11.93 25.86
C VAL A 161 6.95 -12.17 24.77
N ARG A 162 5.99 -11.25 24.61
CA ARG A 162 4.97 -11.34 23.56
C ARG A 162 5.58 -11.39 22.16
N TRP A 163 6.62 -10.57 21.93
CA TRP A 163 7.23 -10.41 20.62
C TRP A 163 8.12 -11.55 20.20
N ILE A 164 8.93 -12.08 21.13
CA ILE A 164 9.83 -13.19 20.84
C ILE A 164 9.05 -14.42 20.35
N ALA A 165 7.97 -14.79 21.04
CA ALA A 165 7.17 -15.95 20.68
C ALA A 165 6.58 -15.82 19.26
N LEU A 166 5.91 -14.69 18.97
CA LEU A 166 5.27 -14.48 17.68
C LEU A 166 6.29 -14.26 16.55
N ALA A 167 7.41 -13.58 16.81
CA ALA A 167 8.48 -13.38 15.82
C ALA A 167 9.13 -14.72 15.43
N LEU A 168 9.38 -15.61 16.39
CA LEU A 168 9.90 -16.95 16.13
C LEU A 168 8.90 -17.80 15.34
N TYR A 169 7.61 -17.74 15.72
CA TYR A 169 6.54 -18.41 14.97
C TYR A 169 6.49 -17.92 13.52
N MET A 170 6.43 -16.61 13.30
CA MET A 170 6.36 -16.01 11.96
C MET A 170 7.63 -16.28 11.14
N SER A 171 8.80 -16.30 11.76
CA SER A 171 10.06 -16.70 11.10
C SER A 171 9.97 -18.14 10.59
N CYS A 172 9.43 -19.08 11.38
CA CYS A 172 9.25 -20.46 10.91
C CYS A 172 8.23 -20.56 9.76
N VAL A 173 7.12 -19.81 9.85
CA VAL A 173 6.13 -19.73 8.77
C VAL A 173 6.77 -19.19 7.48
N LEU A 174 7.55 -18.11 7.55
CA LEU A 174 8.23 -17.54 6.39
C LEU A 174 9.24 -18.50 5.75
N SER A 175 10.02 -19.22 6.55
CA SER A 175 10.91 -20.27 6.04
C SER A 175 10.13 -21.37 5.32
N TRP A 176 8.98 -21.78 5.86
CA TRP A 176 8.09 -22.73 5.19
C TRP A 176 7.54 -22.16 3.86
N VAL A 177 7.13 -20.90 3.83
CA VAL A 177 6.67 -20.22 2.60
C VAL A 177 7.78 -20.17 1.54
N PHE A 178 9.01 -19.84 1.92
CA PHE A 178 10.16 -19.86 1.01
C PHE A 178 10.42 -21.26 0.47
N ALA A 179 10.48 -22.27 1.35
CA ALA A 179 10.71 -23.65 0.97
C ALA A 179 9.61 -24.18 0.03
N PHE A 180 8.34 -23.94 0.37
CA PHE A 180 7.21 -24.31 -0.47
C PHE A 180 7.29 -23.68 -1.87
N THR A 181 7.60 -22.39 -1.92
CA THR A 181 7.70 -21.64 -3.18
C THR A 181 8.86 -22.14 -4.05
N ILE A 182 10.03 -22.35 -3.45
CA ILE A 182 11.22 -22.87 -4.14
C ILE A 182 10.96 -24.29 -4.67
N ARG A 183 10.39 -25.20 -3.86
CA ARG A 183 10.03 -26.56 -4.33
C ARG A 183 9.06 -26.52 -5.51
N LYS A 184 8.04 -25.65 -5.46
CA LYS A 184 7.09 -25.47 -6.57
C LYS A 184 7.74 -24.95 -7.84
N LEU A 185 8.76 -24.12 -7.74
CA LEU A 185 9.52 -23.63 -8.89
C LEU A 185 10.44 -24.72 -9.46
N ALA A 186 11.13 -25.48 -8.61
CA ALA A 186 11.99 -26.60 -9.03
C ALA A 186 11.20 -27.74 -9.71
N GLN A 187 10.02 -28.11 -9.18
CA GLN A 187 9.14 -29.10 -9.83
C GLN A 187 8.67 -28.69 -11.23
N ARG A 188 8.64 -27.39 -11.54
CA ARG A 188 8.27 -26.92 -12.88
C ARG A 188 9.43 -27.02 -13.87
N THR A 189 10.67 -26.97 -13.40
CA THR A 189 11.87 -27.08 -14.25
C THR A 189 12.22 -28.55 -14.56
N ASP A 190 11.96 -29.48 -13.63
CA ASP A 190 12.28 -30.90 -13.78
C ASP A 190 11.22 -31.73 -14.54
N ALA A 191 10.22 -31.08 -15.14
CA ALA A 191 9.14 -31.74 -15.85
C ALA A 191 9.60 -32.37 -17.19
N THR A 192 10.36 -33.46 -17.11
CA THR A 192 10.12 -34.61 -18.00
C THR A 192 8.75 -35.19 -17.66
N PRO A 193 7.92 -35.58 -18.63
CA PRO A 193 6.61 -36.13 -18.35
C PRO A 193 6.76 -37.52 -17.72
N ARG A 194 6.99 -37.59 -16.40
CA ARG A 194 6.71 -38.82 -15.67
C ARG A 194 5.20 -38.99 -15.64
N TYR A 195 4.76 -40.04 -16.31
CA TYR A 195 3.37 -40.50 -16.38
C TYR A 195 2.96 -41.09 -15.02
N GLU A 196 3.00 -40.29 -13.96
CA GLU A 196 2.39 -40.64 -12.69
C GLU A 196 0.94 -40.17 -12.71
N ALA A 197 0.02 -41.12 -12.55
CA ALA A 197 -1.41 -40.87 -12.45
C ALA A 197 -1.66 -39.86 -11.32
N LYS A 198 -1.88 -38.59 -11.69
CA LYS A 198 -2.11 -37.52 -10.71
C LYS A 198 -3.34 -37.89 -9.88
N PRO A 199 -3.24 -37.85 -8.53
CA PRO A 199 -4.40 -38.11 -7.68
C PRO A 199 -5.53 -37.15 -8.05
N LYS A 200 -6.75 -37.70 -8.18
CA LYS A 200 -7.98 -36.94 -8.48
C LYS A 200 -8.34 -36.06 -7.29
N THR A 201 -7.62 -34.95 -7.11
CA THR A 201 -7.93 -33.96 -6.08
C THR A 201 -9.06 -33.05 -6.56
N LEU A 202 -9.93 -32.63 -5.63
CA LEU A 202 -11.00 -31.64 -5.88
C LEU A 202 -10.49 -30.42 -6.63
N GLY A 203 -9.32 -29.88 -6.26
CA GLY A 203 -8.70 -28.74 -6.95
C GLY A 203 -8.39 -28.98 -8.42
N ALA A 204 -8.05 -30.21 -8.82
CA ALA A 204 -7.80 -30.54 -10.22
C ALA A 204 -9.09 -30.57 -11.06
N ALA A 205 -10.25 -30.81 -10.46
CA ALA A 205 -11.55 -30.73 -11.13
C ALA A 205 -11.97 -29.26 -11.37
N TRP A 206 -11.79 -28.39 -10.38
CA TRP A 206 -12.02 -26.94 -10.51
C TRP A 206 -11.23 -26.32 -11.66
N TRP A 207 -9.93 -26.61 -11.77
CA TRP A 207 -9.10 -26.10 -12.87
C TRP A 207 -9.47 -26.69 -14.24
N ARG A 208 -10.10 -27.88 -14.29
CA ARG A 208 -10.62 -28.44 -15.54
C ARG A 208 -11.88 -27.71 -15.99
N ALA A 209 -12.79 -27.42 -15.07
CA ALA A 209 -14.00 -26.66 -15.35
C ALA A 209 -13.70 -25.24 -15.84
N LEU A 210 -12.71 -24.56 -15.24
CA LEU A 210 -12.33 -23.19 -15.61
C LEU A 210 -11.36 -23.09 -16.80
N LYS A 211 -11.05 -24.20 -17.48
CA LYS A 211 -10.08 -24.22 -18.57
C LYS A 211 -10.54 -23.37 -19.77
N PHE A 212 -11.84 -23.13 -19.94
CA PHE A 212 -12.36 -22.25 -20.99
C PHE A 212 -11.88 -20.80 -20.85
N ALA A 213 -11.52 -20.36 -19.63
CA ALA A 213 -11.00 -19.02 -19.37
C ALA A 213 -9.50 -18.89 -19.72
N GLN A 214 -8.81 -20.00 -19.96
CA GLN A 214 -7.38 -20.02 -20.26
C GLN A 214 -7.01 -19.08 -21.42
N PRO A 215 -7.68 -19.09 -22.59
CA PRO A 215 -7.31 -18.25 -23.73
C PRO A 215 -7.28 -16.76 -23.41
N TRP A 216 -8.18 -16.29 -22.53
CA TRP A 216 -8.25 -14.89 -22.12
C TRP A 216 -6.92 -14.44 -21.52
N PHE A 217 -6.25 -15.28 -20.74
CA PHE A 217 -5.02 -14.91 -20.04
C PHE A 217 -3.72 -15.25 -20.79
N MET A 218 -3.79 -15.89 -21.96
CA MET A 218 -2.60 -16.30 -22.71
C MET A 218 -1.98 -15.17 -23.55
N ARG A 219 -2.79 -14.19 -23.98
CA ARG A 219 -2.33 -13.06 -24.78
C ARG A 219 -2.92 -11.76 -24.25
N MET A 220 -2.11 -10.70 -24.26
CA MET A 220 -2.59 -9.35 -23.93
C MET A 220 -3.14 -8.71 -25.20
N HIS A 221 -4.46 -8.55 -25.28
CA HIS A 221 -5.14 -7.76 -26.30
C HIS A 221 -6.33 -7.02 -25.70
N PHE A 222 -6.83 -6.00 -26.41
CA PHE A 222 -7.87 -5.10 -25.94
C PHE A 222 -9.16 -5.82 -25.50
N GLY A 223 -9.64 -6.78 -26.30
CA GLY A 223 -10.84 -7.56 -25.96
C GLY A 223 -10.75 -8.29 -24.61
N THR A 224 -9.61 -8.92 -24.30
CA THR A 224 -9.39 -9.58 -22.99
C THR A 224 -9.47 -8.57 -21.84
N VAL A 225 -8.84 -7.40 -21.99
CA VAL A 225 -8.85 -6.36 -20.97
C VAL A 225 -10.30 -5.97 -20.64
N LEU A 226 -11.13 -5.79 -21.66
CA LEU A 226 -12.54 -5.47 -21.49
C LEU A 226 -13.35 -6.62 -20.87
N ILE A 227 -13.09 -7.87 -21.22
CA ILE A 227 -13.76 -9.03 -20.60
C ILE A 227 -13.46 -9.09 -19.10
N ILE A 228 -12.18 -8.96 -18.72
CA ILE A 228 -11.77 -8.98 -17.31
C ILE A 228 -12.38 -7.80 -16.56
N ALA A 229 -12.32 -6.59 -17.14
CA ALA A 229 -12.91 -5.39 -16.56
C ALA A 229 -14.43 -5.53 -16.39
N GLY A 230 -15.13 -6.11 -17.36
CA GLY A 230 -16.56 -6.37 -17.30
C GLY A 230 -16.93 -7.33 -16.16
N ILE A 231 -16.18 -8.42 -15.98
CA ILE A 231 -16.38 -9.35 -14.85
C ILE A 231 -16.20 -8.62 -13.51
N ILE A 232 -15.14 -7.82 -13.38
CA ILE A 232 -14.88 -7.03 -12.16
C ILE A 232 -16.04 -6.06 -11.88
N LEU A 233 -16.48 -5.32 -12.91
CA LEU A 233 -17.56 -4.34 -12.78
C LEU A 233 -18.88 -5.00 -12.38
N VAL A 234 -19.20 -6.18 -12.94
CA VAL A 234 -20.39 -6.97 -12.55
C VAL A 234 -20.34 -7.32 -11.06
N CYS A 235 -19.18 -7.77 -10.56
CA CYS A 235 -19.02 -8.05 -9.14
C CYS A 235 -19.12 -6.79 -8.26
N TRP A 236 -18.86 -5.60 -8.82
CA TRP A 236 -18.95 -4.33 -8.11
C TRP A 236 -20.35 -3.70 -8.12
N ILE A 237 -21.31 -4.23 -8.91
CA ILE A 237 -22.70 -3.73 -8.97
C ILE A 237 -23.33 -3.54 -7.57
N PRO A 238 -23.22 -4.48 -6.61
CA PRO A 238 -23.79 -4.29 -5.28
C PRO A 238 -23.29 -3.01 -4.60
N TRP A 239 -21.98 -2.73 -4.71
CA TRP A 239 -21.36 -1.53 -4.14
C TRP A 239 -21.76 -0.25 -4.90
N ILE A 240 -21.86 -0.32 -6.23
CA ILE A 240 -22.31 0.79 -7.09
C ILE A 240 -23.72 1.26 -6.68
N VAL A 241 -24.61 0.31 -6.36
CA VAL A 241 -25.96 0.62 -5.90
C VAL A 241 -25.95 1.13 -4.45
N MET A 242 -25.22 0.45 -3.55
CA MET A 242 -25.20 0.78 -2.12
C MET A 242 -24.51 2.10 -1.79
N LEU A 243 -23.66 2.65 -2.67
CA LEU A 243 -22.96 3.92 -2.47
C LEU A 243 -23.70 5.12 -3.10
N SER A 244 -24.87 4.88 -3.69
CA SER A 244 -25.74 5.94 -4.23
C SER A 244 -26.30 6.84 -3.12
N PRO A 245 -26.50 8.16 -3.37
CA PRO A 245 -26.24 8.88 -4.62
C PRO A 245 -24.78 9.33 -4.78
N ALA A 246 -24.05 9.52 -3.70
CA ALA A 246 -22.64 9.89 -3.73
C ALA A 246 -21.98 9.47 -2.41
N ASN A 247 -20.66 9.34 -2.41
CA ASN A 247 -19.87 9.23 -1.19
C ASN A 247 -18.69 10.19 -1.30
N ILE A 248 -18.88 11.39 -0.74
CA ILE A 248 -17.90 12.48 -0.78
C ILE A 248 -17.46 12.88 0.63
N GLY A 249 -16.16 13.11 0.78
CA GLY A 249 -15.57 13.62 2.02
C GLY A 249 -15.22 15.11 1.95
N PRO A 250 -14.60 15.67 3.02
CA PRO A 250 -14.36 17.10 3.19
C PRO A 250 -13.52 17.68 2.05
N ASP A 251 -12.49 16.98 1.60
CA ASP A 251 -11.66 17.45 0.47
C ASP A 251 -12.50 17.69 -0.79
N THR A 252 -13.44 16.79 -1.09
CA THR A 252 -14.27 16.89 -2.29
C THR A 252 -15.35 17.94 -2.12
N VAL A 253 -15.94 18.06 -0.93
CA VAL A 253 -16.86 19.15 -0.61
C VAL A 253 -16.17 20.51 -0.79
N ALA A 254 -14.94 20.68 -0.32
CA ALA A 254 -14.18 21.91 -0.52
C ALA A 254 -13.98 22.22 -2.01
N GLN A 255 -13.57 21.22 -2.81
CA GLN A 255 -13.41 21.36 -4.26
C GLN A 255 -14.71 21.78 -4.95
N LEU A 256 -15.84 21.14 -4.62
CA LEU A 256 -17.14 21.44 -5.20
C LEU A 256 -17.62 22.85 -4.83
N VAL A 257 -17.45 23.25 -3.58
CA VAL A 257 -17.85 24.59 -3.16
C VAL A 257 -16.95 25.65 -3.82
N TRP A 258 -15.63 25.47 -3.94
CA TRP A 258 -14.78 26.38 -4.73
C TRP A 258 -15.25 26.53 -6.16
N TYR A 259 -15.61 25.41 -6.79
CA TYR A 259 -16.11 25.40 -8.16
C TYR A 259 -17.43 26.19 -8.30
N ARG A 260 -18.39 25.99 -7.37
CA ARG A 260 -19.70 26.66 -7.41
C ARG A 260 -19.63 28.15 -7.10
N THR A 261 -18.85 28.53 -6.10
CA THR A 261 -18.81 29.92 -5.63
C THR A 261 -17.83 30.78 -6.42
N GLY A 262 -16.86 30.16 -7.08
CA GLY A 262 -15.73 30.87 -7.70
C GLY A 262 -14.86 31.60 -6.69
N HIS A 263 -14.90 31.21 -5.41
CA HIS A 263 -14.12 31.80 -4.32
C HIS A 263 -13.51 30.70 -3.46
N ALA A 264 -12.18 30.70 -3.37
CA ALA A 264 -11.44 29.71 -2.59
C ALA A 264 -11.17 30.15 -1.15
N TRP A 265 -11.09 29.17 -0.24
CA TRP A 265 -10.49 29.30 1.09
C TRP A 265 -9.45 28.22 1.26
N ASP A 266 -8.56 28.40 2.23
CA ASP A 266 -7.57 27.39 2.55
C ASP A 266 -8.11 26.39 3.59
N PRO A 267 -8.08 25.07 3.32
CA PRO A 267 -8.53 24.07 4.28
C PRO A 267 -7.72 24.03 5.57
N SER A 268 -6.42 24.34 5.54
CA SER A 268 -5.58 24.37 6.76
C SER A 268 -5.94 25.57 7.64
N SER A 269 -5.82 26.81 7.13
CA SER A 269 -6.08 27.99 7.97
C SER A 269 -7.57 28.33 8.16
N ARG A 270 -8.47 27.69 7.40
CA ARG A 270 -9.90 28.03 7.30
C ARG A 270 -10.18 29.48 6.91
N GLN A 271 -9.19 30.21 6.40
CA GLN A 271 -9.32 31.60 5.99
C GLN A 271 -9.65 31.68 4.50
N TYR A 272 -10.52 32.63 4.16
CA TYR A 272 -10.78 32.96 2.76
C TYR A 272 -9.51 33.48 2.10
N LEU A 273 -9.26 33.02 0.88
CA LEU A 273 -8.17 33.52 0.07
C LEU A 273 -8.59 34.85 -0.57
N PRO A 274 -7.63 35.69 -1.01
CA PRO A 274 -7.95 36.92 -1.72
C PRO A 274 -8.93 36.69 -2.89
N ALA A 275 -9.87 37.62 -3.09
CA ALA A 275 -11.01 37.47 -4.01
C ALA A 275 -10.62 37.20 -5.47
N GLN A 276 -9.37 37.50 -5.87
CA GLN A 276 -8.88 37.13 -7.18
C GLN A 276 -8.74 35.61 -7.39
N TYR A 277 -8.75 34.79 -6.35
CA TYR A 277 -8.55 33.34 -6.45
C TYR A 277 -9.88 32.58 -6.44
N ALA A 278 -10.14 31.85 -7.51
CA ALA A 278 -11.33 31.02 -7.67
C ALA A 278 -11.13 29.61 -7.09
N LEU A 279 -9.91 29.08 -7.17
CA LEU A 279 -9.57 27.73 -6.76
C LEU A 279 -8.30 27.75 -5.90
N SER A 280 -8.09 26.70 -5.11
CA SER A 280 -6.84 26.46 -4.37
C SER A 280 -6.19 25.16 -4.81
N ASP A 281 -4.90 25.21 -5.11
CA ASP A 281 -4.07 24.04 -5.37
C ASP A 281 -3.70 23.28 -4.08
N HIS A 282 -4.31 23.63 -2.94
CA HIS A 282 -4.33 22.74 -1.77
C HIS A 282 -4.89 21.35 -2.15
N HIS A 283 -5.86 21.30 -3.06
CA HIS A 283 -6.23 20.08 -3.77
C HIS A 283 -5.94 20.22 -5.27
N PRO A 284 -5.59 19.13 -5.99
CA PRO A 284 -5.19 19.23 -7.40
C PRO A 284 -6.30 19.81 -8.27
N TRP A 285 -6.03 20.97 -8.87
CA TRP A 285 -7.02 21.78 -9.59
C TRP A 285 -7.78 21.02 -10.69
N LEU A 286 -7.12 20.07 -11.37
CA LEU A 286 -7.76 19.28 -12.42
C LEU A 286 -8.91 18.42 -11.86
N THR A 287 -8.73 17.85 -10.67
CA THR A 287 -9.81 17.08 -10.01
C THR A 287 -10.95 18.00 -9.58
N THR A 288 -10.64 19.23 -9.17
CA THR A 288 -11.68 20.22 -8.84
C THR A 288 -12.57 20.54 -10.04
N LEU A 289 -11.97 20.76 -11.22
CA LEU A 289 -12.73 21.01 -12.44
C LEU A 289 -13.53 19.79 -12.88
N LEU A 290 -12.96 18.60 -12.79
CA LEU A 290 -13.65 17.35 -13.13
C LEU A 290 -14.87 17.14 -12.24
N PHE A 291 -14.69 17.25 -10.92
CA PHE A 291 -15.78 17.03 -9.96
C PHE A 291 -16.86 18.09 -10.11
N GLY A 292 -16.45 19.36 -10.22
CA GLY A 292 -17.36 20.47 -10.45
C GLY A 292 -18.14 20.39 -11.76
N ALA A 293 -17.57 19.84 -12.84
CA ALA A 293 -18.28 19.69 -14.10
C ALA A 293 -19.45 18.69 -14.01
N PHE A 294 -19.25 17.55 -13.34
CA PHE A 294 -20.32 16.56 -13.13
C PHE A 294 -21.36 17.04 -12.12
N ASP A 295 -20.92 17.75 -11.09
CA ASP A 295 -21.79 18.43 -10.14
C ASP A 295 -22.70 19.46 -10.84
N ALA A 296 -22.11 20.38 -11.60
CA ALA A 296 -22.85 21.40 -12.36
C ALA A 296 -23.80 20.80 -13.38
N TRP A 297 -23.40 19.72 -14.07
CA TRP A 297 -24.29 18.98 -14.95
C TRP A 297 -25.49 18.41 -14.19
N GLY A 298 -25.25 17.74 -13.04
CA GLY A 298 -26.32 17.20 -12.19
C GLY A 298 -27.29 18.29 -11.72
N VAL A 299 -26.76 19.43 -11.26
CA VAL A 299 -27.58 20.59 -10.86
C VAL A 299 -28.39 21.12 -12.04
N SER A 300 -27.81 21.22 -13.25
CA SER A 300 -28.50 21.74 -14.44
C SER A 300 -29.72 20.93 -14.87
N ILE A 301 -29.77 19.63 -14.54
CA ILE A 301 -30.90 18.75 -14.80
C ILE A 301 -31.80 18.54 -13.57
N GLY A 302 -31.56 19.27 -12.47
CA GLY A 302 -32.32 19.17 -11.23
C GLY A 302 -32.01 17.92 -10.39
N ASN A 303 -30.91 17.20 -10.67
CA ASN A 303 -30.49 16.02 -9.93
C ASN A 303 -28.98 15.97 -9.72
N GLU A 304 -28.51 16.71 -8.72
CA GLU A 304 -27.09 16.75 -8.31
C GLU A 304 -26.52 15.36 -8.00
N GLY A 305 -27.30 14.54 -7.29
CA GLY A 305 -26.90 13.18 -6.91
C GLY A 305 -26.60 12.30 -8.13
N LEU A 306 -27.39 12.41 -9.20
CA LEU A 306 -27.13 11.71 -10.46
C LEU A 306 -25.84 12.17 -11.13
N GLY A 307 -25.53 13.47 -11.05
CA GLY A 307 -24.27 14.04 -11.52
C GLY A 307 -23.06 13.38 -10.88
N LEU A 308 -23.01 13.41 -9.55
CA LEU A 308 -21.93 12.81 -8.76
C LEU A 308 -21.89 11.28 -8.88
N TRP A 309 -23.05 10.62 -8.89
CA TRP A 309 -23.10 9.17 -9.11
C TRP A 309 -22.51 8.76 -10.46
N THR A 310 -22.81 9.52 -11.52
CA THR A 310 -22.30 9.25 -12.88
C THR A 310 -20.78 9.38 -12.92
N LEU A 311 -20.22 10.40 -12.25
CA LEU A 311 -18.77 10.53 -12.09
C LEU A 311 -18.17 9.31 -11.39
N ALA A 312 -18.73 8.89 -10.25
CA ALA A 312 -18.26 7.73 -9.50
C ALA A 312 -18.36 6.43 -10.33
N PHE A 313 -19.44 6.27 -11.08
CA PHE A 313 -19.64 5.12 -11.96
C PHE A 313 -18.59 5.08 -13.09
N LEU A 314 -18.35 6.20 -13.78
CA LEU A 314 -17.31 6.28 -14.81
C LEU A 314 -15.92 6.03 -14.24
N GLN A 315 -15.62 6.56 -13.05
CA GLN A 315 -14.39 6.28 -12.32
C GLN A 315 -14.23 4.77 -12.07
N SER A 316 -15.28 4.09 -11.62
CA SER A 316 -15.27 2.65 -11.37
C SER A 316 -14.99 1.83 -12.65
N ILE A 317 -15.54 2.25 -13.81
CA ILE A 317 -15.26 1.63 -15.11
C ILE A 317 -13.78 1.77 -15.46
N VAL A 318 -13.23 2.99 -15.36
CA VAL A 318 -11.82 3.26 -15.69
C VAL A 318 -10.89 2.45 -14.77
N LEU A 319 -11.25 2.30 -13.49
CA LEU A 319 -10.50 1.50 -12.53
C LEU A 319 -10.57 -0.01 -12.82
N ALA A 320 -11.75 -0.53 -13.20
CA ALA A 320 -11.90 -1.91 -13.64
C ALA A 320 -11.07 -2.20 -14.91
N ILE A 321 -11.02 -1.25 -15.86
CA ILE A 321 -10.15 -1.34 -17.04
C ILE A 321 -8.68 -1.37 -16.62
N ALA A 322 -8.25 -0.53 -15.67
CA ALA A 322 -6.87 -0.54 -15.17
C ALA A 322 -6.50 -1.90 -14.54
N PHE A 323 -7.39 -2.51 -13.75
CA PHE A 323 -7.19 -3.89 -13.29
C PHE A 323 -7.13 -4.90 -14.43
N GLY A 324 -8.00 -4.77 -15.43
CA GLY A 324 -7.96 -5.58 -16.66
C GLY A 324 -6.61 -5.49 -17.37
N ILE A 325 -6.02 -4.29 -17.46
CA ILE A 325 -4.68 -4.06 -18.01
C ILE A 325 -3.62 -4.76 -17.16
N VAL A 326 -3.64 -4.56 -15.84
CA VAL A 326 -2.69 -5.18 -14.90
C VAL A 326 -2.71 -6.70 -15.03
N ILE A 327 -3.88 -7.32 -14.95
CA ILE A 327 -4.03 -8.79 -14.99
C ILE A 327 -3.63 -9.35 -16.35
N SER A 328 -4.09 -8.72 -17.44
CA SER A 328 -3.75 -9.13 -18.81
C SER A 328 -2.25 -9.01 -19.09
N TYR A 329 -1.62 -7.94 -18.62
CA TYR A 329 -0.18 -7.76 -18.72
C TYR A 329 0.57 -8.83 -17.91
N LEU A 330 0.18 -9.05 -16.65
CA LEU A 330 0.84 -10.03 -15.79
C LEU A 330 0.83 -11.43 -16.40
N CYS A 331 -0.31 -11.85 -16.98
CA CYS A 331 -0.43 -13.17 -17.58
C CYS A 331 0.19 -13.24 -18.98
N GLY A 332 -0.24 -12.36 -19.89
CA GLY A 332 0.13 -12.41 -21.31
C GLY A 332 1.51 -11.86 -21.65
N ARG A 333 2.15 -11.10 -20.75
CA ARG A 333 3.49 -10.52 -20.97
C ARG A 333 4.48 -10.82 -19.85
N ALA A 334 4.06 -10.74 -18.59
CA ALA A 334 4.96 -10.91 -17.44
C ALA A 334 5.25 -12.39 -17.08
N GLY A 335 4.50 -13.33 -17.69
CA GLY A 335 4.70 -14.77 -17.55
C GLY A 335 3.95 -15.40 -16.36
N MET A 336 2.92 -14.73 -15.83
CA MET A 336 2.04 -15.32 -14.82
C MET A 336 1.10 -16.33 -15.47
N SER A 337 0.74 -17.39 -14.74
CA SER A 337 -0.16 -18.43 -15.27
C SER A 337 -1.59 -17.93 -15.41
N TRP A 338 -2.37 -18.47 -16.35
CA TRP A 338 -3.81 -18.17 -16.48
C TRP A 338 -4.60 -18.39 -15.18
N LYS A 339 -4.18 -19.34 -14.34
CA LYS A 339 -4.76 -19.59 -13.01
C LYS A 339 -4.60 -18.40 -12.07
N PHE A 340 -3.45 -17.72 -12.14
CA PHE A 340 -3.25 -16.47 -11.42
C PHE A 340 -4.21 -15.41 -11.94
N GLY A 341 -4.40 -15.30 -13.26
CA GLY A 341 -5.36 -14.37 -13.85
C GLY A 341 -6.79 -14.56 -13.34
N VAL A 342 -7.27 -15.81 -13.27
CA VAL A 342 -8.59 -16.13 -12.70
C VAL A 342 -8.67 -15.74 -11.22
N ILE A 343 -7.69 -16.14 -10.41
CA ILE A 343 -7.66 -15.82 -8.97
C ILE A 343 -7.60 -14.31 -8.76
N ALA A 344 -6.78 -13.59 -9.52
CA ALA A 344 -6.63 -12.15 -9.43
C ALA A 344 -7.93 -11.41 -9.80
N THR A 345 -8.63 -11.88 -10.84
CA THR A 345 -9.92 -11.32 -11.26
C THR A 345 -10.97 -11.51 -10.16
N LEU A 346 -11.08 -12.72 -9.61
CA LEU A 346 -12.01 -13.02 -8.51
C LEU A 346 -11.65 -12.27 -7.22
N PHE A 347 -10.36 -12.16 -6.90
CA PHE A 347 -9.88 -11.43 -5.74
C PHE A 347 -10.29 -9.95 -5.81
N VAL A 348 -10.05 -9.28 -6.94
CA VAL A 348 -10.41 -7.87 -7.12
C VAL A 348 -11.94 -7.68 -7.22
N GLY A 349 -12.64 -8.61 -7.87
CA GLY A 349 -14.09 -8.55 -8.02
C GLY A 349 -14.83 -8.77 -6.69
N LEU A 350 -14.38 -9.74 -5.87
CA LEU A 350 -15.14 -10.20 -4.70
C LEU A 350 -14.66 -9.61 -3.37
N THR A 351 -13.43 -9.08 -3.28
CA THR A 351 -12.97 -8.44 -2.04
C THR A 351 -13.65 -7.07 -1.91
N PRO A 352 -14.43 -6.83 -0.84
CA PRO A 352 -15.29 -5.64 -0.72
C PRO A 352 -14.59 -4.30 -0.91
N ILE A 353 -13.33 -4.19 -0.47
CA ILE A 353 -12.58 -2.93 -0.50
C ILE A 353 -12.49 -2.34 -1.91
N PHE A 354 -12.33 -3.18 -2.95
CA PHE A 354 -12.11 -2.66 -4.29
C PHE A 354 -13.40 -2.07 -4.87
N GLY A 355 -14.50 -2.79 -4.78
CA GLY A 355 -15.80 -2.32 -5.28
C GLY A 355 -16.36 -1.14 -4.50
N ARG A 356 -16.24 -1.17 -3.17
CA ARG A 356 -16.64 -0.04 -2.30
C ARG A 356 -15.84 1.21 -2.64
N HIS A 357 -14.51 1.13 -2.65
CA HIS A 357 -13.67 2.32 -2.84
C HIS A 357 -13.72 2.88 -4.25
N ALA A 358 -13.99 2.05 -5.27
CA ALA A 358 -14.16 2.50 -6.65
C ALA A 358 -15.24 3.59 -6.82
N MET A 359 -16.24 3.62 -5.92
CA MET A 359 -17.36 4.57 -5.92
C MET A 359 -17.16 5.80 -5.04
N VAL A 360 -16.04 5.91 -4.33
CA VAL A 360 -15.74 7.09 -3.51
C VAL A 360 -15.20 8.18 -4.42
N ILE A 361 -15.79 9.38 -4.36
CA ILE A 361 -15.32 10.51 -5.15
C ILE A 361 -14.32 11.28 -4.30
N VAL A 362 -13.06 11.09 -4.66
CA VAL A 362 -11.90 11.67 -3.99
C VAL A 362 -10.73 11.59 -4.95
N LYS A 363 -9.86 12.60 -4.93
CA LYS A 363 -8.68 12.70 -5.81
C LYS A 363 -7.81 11.43 -5.85
N ASP A 364 -7.74 10.69 -4.74
CA ASP A 364 -6.99 9.45 -4.60
C ASP A 364 -7.51 8.33 -5.53
N MET A 365 -8.82 8.22 -5.72
CA MET A 365 -9.42 7.26 -6.63
C MET A 365 -9.34 7.71 -8.09
N THR A 366 -9.44 9.01 -8.36
CA THR A 366 -9.22 9.56 -9.71
C THR A 366 -7.77 9.37 -10.18
N PHE A 367 -6.81 9.46 -9.26
CA PHE A 367 -5.39 9.19 -9.50
C PHE A 367 -5.10 7.72 -9.82
N MET A 368 -5.84 6.79 -9.20
CA MET A 368 -5.46 5.38 -9.12
C MET A 368 -5.25 4.68 -10.48
N PRO A 369 -6.15 4.80 -11.48
CA PRO A 369 -5.98 4.13 -12.76
C PRO A 369 -4.69 4.54 -13.48
N PHE A 370 -4.33 5.82 -13.43
CA PHE A 370 -3.12 6.34 -14.06
C PHE A 370 -1.88 5.75 -13.40
N PHE A 371 -1.85 5.69 -12.07
CA PHE A 371 -0.73 5.11 -11.32
C PHE A 371 -0.57 3.61 -11.55
N MET A 372 -1.68 2.86 -11.56
CA MET A 372 -1.66 1.41 -11.82
C MET A 372 -1.09 1.10 -13.22
N VAL A 373 -1.54 1.82 -14.24
CA VAL A 373 -1.04 1.63 -15.61
C VAL A 373 0.41 2.12 -15.73
N TRP A 374 0.78 3.21 -15.05
CA TRP A 374 2.16 3.66 -14.98
C TRP A 374 3.07 2.59 -14.37
N CYS A 375 2.65 1.93 -13.30
CA CYS A 375 3.37 0.81 -12.68
C CYS A 375 3.53 -0.38 -13.63
N VAL A 376 2.53 -0.70 -14.45
CA VAL A 376 2.65 -1.71 -15.53
C VAL A 376 3.73 -1.32 -16.54
N LEU A 377 3.71 -0.07 -17.02
CA LEU A 377 4.72 0.43 -17.95
C LEU A 377 6.13 0.45 -17.33
N LEU A 378 6.24 0.77 -16.03
CA LEU A 378 7.48 0.71 -15.29
C LEU A 378 8.04 -0.72 -15.29
N VAL A 379 7.21 -1.72 -15.01
CA VAL A 379 7.63 -3.13 -15.03
C VAL A 379 8.21 -3.50 -16.41
N GLU A 380 7.54 -3.09 -17.49
CA GLU A 380 8.01 -3.37 -18.85
C GLU A 380 9.31 -2.60 -19.17
N TYR A 381 9.44 -1.36 -18.71
CA TYR A 381 10.66 -0.56 -18.85
C TYR A 381 11.85 -1.24 -18.15
N VAL A 382 11.69 -1.64 -16.89
CA VAL A 382 12.71 -2.34 -16.11
C VAL A 382 13.09 -3.67 -16.77
N ARG A 383 12.11 -4.45 -17.25
CA ARG A 383 12.35 -5.71 -17.99
C ARG A 383 13.18 -5.48 -19.25
N ARG A 384 12.79 -4.53 -20.10
CA ARG A 384 13.51 -4.22 -21.35
C ARG A 384 14.92 -3.69 -21.09
N ALA A 385 15.06 -2.76 -20.15
CA ALA A 385 16.34 -2.17 -19.80
C ALA A 385 17.31 -3.23 -19.23
N THR A 386 16.80 -4.11 -18.36
CA THR A 386 17.55 -5.23 -17.80
C THR A 386 18.04 -6.20 -18.88
N LYS A 387 17.19 -6.46 -19.88
CA LYS A 387 17.49 -7.36 -21.01
C LYS A 387 18.26 -6.71 -22.16
N ARG A 388 18.63 -5.43 -22.05
CA ARG A 388 19.21 -4.66 -23.16
C ARG A 388 18.33 -4.64 -24.43
N LYS A 389 17.03 -4.92 -24.31
CA LYS A 389 16.08 -4.76 -25.40
C LYS A 389 15.86 -3.27 -25.68
N PRO A 390 15.48 -2.88 -26.91
CA PRO A 390 15.13 -1.50 -27.22
C PRO A 390 13.92 -1.06 -26.39
N VAL A 391 14.05 0.12 -25.78
CA VAL A 391 12.94 0.81 -25.13
C VAL A 391 12.27 1.66 -26.22
N GLY A 392 11.05 1.31 -26.60
CA GLY A 392 10.33 2.03 -27.66
C GLY A 392 9.88 3.41 -27.17
N ILE A 393 9.86 4.39 -28.08
CA ILE A 393 9.49 5.77 -27.76
C ILE A 393 8.09 5.88 -27.13
N TRP A 394 7.13 5.08 -27.60
CA TRP A 394 5.77 5.05 -27.07
C TRP A 394 5.68 4.60 -25.61
N LEU A 395 6.59 3.73 -25.16
CA LEU A 395 6.67 3.35 -23.75
C LEU A 395 7.14 4.53 -22.89
N CYS A 396 8.13 5.28 -23.36
CA CYS A 396 8.61 6.49 -22.68
C CYS A 396 7.55 7.59 -22.65
N ILE A 397 6.87 7.84 -23.78
CA ILE A 397 5.76 8.79 -23.87
C ILE A 397 4.66 8.40 -22.90
N GLY A 398 4.26 7.12 -22.86
CA GLY A 398 3.26 6.63 -21.91
C GLY A 398 3.66 6.82 -20.45
N LEU A 399 4.92 6.53 -20.09
CA LEU A 399 5.44 6.77 -18.74
C LEU A 399 5.41 8.26 -18.35
N VAL A 400 5.83 9.13 -19.25
CA VAL A 400 5.84 10.59 -19.02
C VAL A 400 4.41 11.14 -18.92
N ALA A 401 3.54 10.78 -19.86
CA ALA A 401 2.16 11.25 -19.90
C ALA A 401 1.38 10.81 -18.64
N LEU A 402 1.49 9.54 -18.26
CA LEU A 402 0.83 9.03 -17.05
C LEU A 402 1.44 9.63 -15.77
N ALA A 403 2.75 9.92 -15.74
CA ALA A 403 3.36 10.62 -14.61
C ALA A 403 2.82 12.06 -14.47
N ILE A 404 2.65 12.79 -15.57
CA ILE A 404 2.03 14.12 -15.56
C ILE A 404 0.59 14.03 -15.06
N MET A 405 -0.20 13.09 -15.59
CA MET A 405 -1.59 12.86 -15.12
C MET A 405 -1.65 12.52 -13.64
N CYS A 406 -0.70 11.71 -13.14
CA CYS A 406 -0.55 11.44 -11.71
C CYS A 406 -0.31 12.72 -10.91
N GLY A 407 0.59 13.60 -11.34
CA GLY A 407 0.83 14.88 -10.64
C GLY A 407 -0.37 15.83 -10.67
N LEU A 408 -1.12 15.85 -11.77
CA LEU A 408 -2.33 16.68 -11.91
C LEU A 408 -3.52 16.20 -11.10
N THR A 409 -3.55 14.92 -10.71
CA THR A 409 -4.63 14.31 -9.93
C THR A 409 -4.26 14.10 -8.46
N LYS A 410 -3.00 13.81 -8.15
CA LYS A 410 -2.48 13.67 -6.78
C LYS A 410 -0.98 14.00 -6.73
N LYS A 411 -0.63 15.13 -6.11
CA LYS A 411 0.74 15.63 -5.98
C LYS A 411 1.74 14.60 -5.41
N ILE A 412 1.34 13.88 -4.36
CA ILE A 412 2.19 12.85 -3.73
C ILE A 412 2.60 11.76 -4.74
N GLY A 413 1.72 11.41 -5.68
CA GLY A 413 2.01 10.44 -6.73
C GLY A 413 3.17 10.86 -7.62
N MET A 414 3.31 12.16 -7.91
CA MET A 414 4.45 12.71 -8.65
C MET A 414 5.77 12.52 -7.87
N TYR A 415 5.77 12.77 -6.56
CA TYR A 415 6.98 12.59 -5.73
C TYR A 415 7.41 11.13 -5.70
N VAL A 416 6.46 10.18 -5.56
CA VAL A 416 6.75 8.74 -5.63
C VAL A 416 7.37 8.35 -6.98
N ILE A 417 6.82 8.85 -8.09
CA ILE A 417 7.31 8.59 -9.44
C ILE A 417 8.72 9.16 -9.63
N LEU A 418 8.95 10.42 -9.27
CA LEU A 418 10.25 11.08 -9.41
C LEU A 418 11.33 10.39 -8.57
N ALA A 419 11.02 10.05 -7.32
CA ALA A 419 11.93 9.29 -6.46
C ALA A 419 12.23 7.89 -7.05
N THR A 420 11.22 7.23 -7.64
CA THR A 420 11.41 5.95 -8.34
C THR A 420 12.36 6.12 -9.52
N LEU A 421 12.13 7.10 -10.39
CA LEU A 421 12.99 7.38 -11.55
C LEU A 421 14.42 7.75 -11.13
N PHE A 422 14.58 8.51 -10.05
CA PHE A 422 15.88 8.84 -9.48
C PHE A 422 16.67 7.60 -9.04
N VAL A 423 16.03 6.67 -8.33
CA VAL A 423 16.67 5.40 -7.96
C VAL A 423 17.00 4.57 -9.21
N LEU A 424 16.13 4.52 -10.22
CA LEU A 424 16.42 3.85 -11.49
C LEU A 424 17.60 4.49 -12.25
N LEU A 425 17.77 5.81 -12.15
CA LEU A 425 18.90 6.53 -12.73
C LEU A 425 20.23 6.04 -12.13
N ILE A 426 20.24 5.72 -10.84
CA ILE A 426 21.43 5.20 -10.14
C ILE A 426 21.69 3.74 -10.54
N PHE A 427 20.67 2.87 -10.46
CA PHE A 427 20.87 1.42 -10.54
C PHE A 427 20.71 0.81 -11.94
N MET A 428 20.09 1.50 -12.89
CA MET A 428 19.95 1.00 -14.25
C MET A 428 20.99 1.56 -15.22
N ARG A 429 21.25 0.83 -16.31
CA ARG A 429 22.18 1.26 -17.38
C ARG A 429 21.59 2.28 -18.35
N ARG A 430 20.27 2.33 -18.53
CA ARG A 430 19.58 3.26 -19.45
C ARG A 430 19.43 4.66 -18.83
N ARG A 431 20.49 5.16 -18.18
CA ARG A 431 20.48 6.39 -17.38
C ARG A 431 20.06 7.61 -18.18
N ILE A 432 20.50 7.73 -19.44
CA ILE A 432 20.15 8.86 -20.31
C ILE A 432 18.64 8.91 -20.57
N ILE A 433 18.01 7.76 -20.89
CA ILE A 433 16.56 7.71 -21.15
C ILE A 433 15.78 8.00 -19.87
N THR A 434 16.18 7.39 -18.74
CA THR A 434 15.57 7.67 -17.43
C THR A 434 15.69 9.16 -17.08
N GLY A 435 16.88 9.74 -17.25
CA GLY A 435 17.17 11.14 -16.98
C GLY A 435 16.36 12.08 -17.86
N LEU A 436 16.25 11.80 -19.16
CA LEU A 436 15.44 12.59 -20.09
C LEU A 436 13.96 12.55 -19.69
N MET A 437 13.40 11.38 -19.37
CA MET A 437 12.02 11.27 -18.88
C MET A 437 11.82 12.12 -17.62
N MET A 438 12.74 12.03 -16.66
CA MET A 438 12.68 12.81 -15.42
C MET A 438 12.74 14.32 -15.68
N VAL A 439 13.65 14.78 -16.56
CA VAL A 439 13.75 16.19 -16.96
C VAL A 439 12.46 16.67 -17.63
N VAL A 440 11.89 15.89 -18.56
CA VAL A 440 10.64 16.25 -19.23
C VAL A 440 9.48 16.33 -18.23
N ILE A 441 9.36 15.35 -17.32
CA ILE A 441 8.33 15.36 -16.27
C ILE A 441 8.48 16.61 -15.39
N LEU A 442 9.69 16.93 -14.93
CA LEU A 442 9.96 18.11 -14.12
C LEU A 442 9.65 19.40 -14.88
N ALA A 443 10.14 19.53 -16.11
CA ALA A 443 9.92 20.71 -16.95
C ALA A 443 8.43 20.98 -17.17
N VAL A 444 7.65 19.95 -17.52
CA VAL A 444 6.20 20.07 -17.70
C VAL A 444 5.50 20.38 -16.38
N SER A 445 5.87 19.70 -15.29
CA SER A 445 5.26 19.93 -13.97
C SER A 445 5.54 21.32 -13.41
N MET A 446 6.66 21.95 -13.79
CA MET A 446 6.97 23.34 -13.45
C MET A 446 6.33 24.35 -14.41
N ALA A 447 6.08 23.96 -15.66
CA ALA A 447 5.44 24.81 -16.66
C ALA A 447 3.93 24.94 -16.43
N ILE A 448 3.24 23.85 -16.05
CA ILE A 448 1.78 23.85 -15.86
C ILE A 448 1.33 24.93 -14.85
N PRO A 449 1.87 25.03 -13.63
CA PRO A 449 1.48 26.07 -12.68
C PRO A 449 1.64 27.50 -13.22
N LYS A 450 2.71 27.76 -13.99
CA LYS A 450 2.97 29.10 -14.55
C LYS A 450 1.94 29.55 -15.56
N VAL A 451 1.26 28.60 -16.22
CA VAL A 451 0.23 28.89 -17.23
C VAL A 451 -1.16 28.74 -16.64
N ALA A 452 -1.45 27.61 -15.99
CA ALA A 452 -2.76 27.29 -15.48
C ALA A 452 -3.17 28.16 -14.29
N TYR A 453 -2.26 28.50 -13.38
CA TYR A 453 -2.66 29.20 -12.14
C TYR A 453 -3.10 30.63 -12.40
N PRO A 454 -2.39 31.43 -13.21
CA PRO A 454 -2.89 32.75 -13.60
C PRO A 454 -4.18 32.66 -14.43
N ALA A 455 -4.24 31.75 -15.42
CA ALA A 455 -5.38 31.64 -16.33
C ALA A 455 -6.68 31.21 -15.62
N LEU A 456 -6.58 30.32 -14.64
CA LEU A 456 -7.71 29.77 -13.89
C LEU A 456 -7.87 30.37 -12.50
N ARG A 457 -7.07 31.40 -12.15
CA ARG A 457 -7.11 32.07 -10.85
C ARG A 457 -6.92 31.09 -9.68
N ILE A 458 -5.90 30.23 -9.76
CA ILE A 458 -5.60 29.20 -8.75
C ILE A 458 -4.57 29.73 -7.76
N ALA A 459 -4.86 29.64 -6.46
CA ALA A 459 -3.90 29.92 -5.40
C ALA A 459 -2.93 28.73 -5.22
N PRO A 460 -1.63 28.96 -5.00
CA PRO A 460 -0.69 27.89 -4.70
C PRO A 460 -0.98 27.25 -3.33
N GLY A 461 -0.68 25.95 -3.21
CA GLY A 461 -0.78 25.24 -1.93
C GLY A 461 0.19 25.77 -0.87
N GLY A 462 -0.18 25.62 0.42
CA GLY A 462 0.63 26.10 1.54
C GLY A 462 1.94 25.33 1.74
N PRO A 463 3.05 26.00 2.10
CA PRO A 463 4.36 25.36 2.31
C PRO A 463 4.37 24.42 3.53
N GLN A 464 3.48 24.62 4.51
CA GLN A 464 3.38 23.81 5.72
C GLN A 464 3.07 22.33 5.44
N GLU A 465 2.43 22.03 4.32
CA GLU A 465 2.11 20.65 3.90
C GLU A 465 3.35 19.79 3.65
N MET A 466 4.51 20.40 3.39
CA MET A 466 5.78 19.68 3.17
C MET A 466 6.56 19.39 4.45
N ILE A 467 6.23 20.07 5.56
CA ILE A 467 6.98 20.01 6.82
C ILE A 467 6.08 19.66 8.01
N ALA A 468 4.96 19.00 7.76
CA ALA A 468 3.97 18.56 8.75
C ALA A 468 4.60 17.80 9.94
N VAL A 469 5.45 16.82 9.65
CA VAL A 469 6.11 16.00 10.69
C VAL A 469 7.14 16.79 11.50
N PRO A 470 8.04 17.56 10.87
CA PRO A 470 8.88 18.51 11.59
C PRO A 470 8.11 19.46 12.51
N LEU A 471 6.98 20.03 12.05
CA LEU A 471 6.13 20.91 12.86
C LEU A 471 5.55 20.16 14.06
N GLN A 472 4.99 18.96 13.85
CA GLN A 472 4.47 18.16 14.96
C GLN A 472 5.54 17.83 16.01
N GLN A 473 6.71 17.40 15.56
CA GLN A 473 7.81 17.03 16.46
C GLN A 473 8.41 18.25 17.16
N GLY A 474 8.57 19.38 16.46
CA GLY A 474 9.05 20.63 17.04
C GLY A 474 8.09 21.17 18.10
N ALA A 475 6.78 21.12 17.84
CA ALA A 475 5.76 21.47 18.82
C ALA A 475 5.82 20.55 20.04
N ALA A 476 5.95 19.24 19.84
CA ALA A 476 6.04 18.27 20.92
C ALA A 476 7.26 18.50 21.85
N VAL A 477 8.45 18.72 21.28
CA VAL A 477 9.65 19.02 22.07
C VAL A 477 9.50 20.36 22.80
N LEU A 478 8.93 21.38 22.16
CA LEU A 478 8.67 22.67 22.81
C LEU A 478 7.70 22.53 24.00
N LEU A 479 6.65 21.72 23.86
CA LEU A 479 5.63 21.53 24.91
C LEU A 479 6.12 20.71 26.09
N ARG A 480 6.90 19.65 25.85
CA ARG A 480 7.32 18.70 26.89
C ARG A 480 8.70 19.02 27.48
N ASP A 481 9.64 19.43 26.64
CA ASP A 481 11.05 19.58 27.00
C ASP A 481 11.57 21.01 26.77
N GLY A 482 10.68 21.95 26.45
CA GLY A 482 11.04 23.32 26.06
C GLY A 482 11.90 24.04 27.09
N ASN A 483 11.69 23.81 28.39
CA ASN A 483 12.47 24.41 29.47
C ASN A 483 13.92 23.89 29.55
N SER A 484 14.20 22.73 28.96
CA SER A 484 15.53 22.12 28.94
C SER A 484 16.32 22.43 27.67
N LEU A 485 15.68 22.99 26.64
CA LEU A 485 16.33 23.44 25.41
C LEU A 485 17.21 24.67 25.66
N ASP A 486 18.28 24.79 24.88
CA ASP A 486 19.02 26.05 24.79
C ASP A 486 18.11 27.18 24.29
N GLU A 487 18.35 28.40 24.78
CA GLU A 487 17.50 29.56 24.51
C GLU A 487 17.36 29.87 23.03
N GLN A 488 18.43 29.70 22.24
CA GLN A 488 18.38 29.95 20.80
C GLN A 488 17.46 28.95 20.08
N THR A 489 17.59 27.66 20.37
CA THR A 489 16.74 26.61 19.80
C THR A 489 15.28 26.79 20.22
N ARG A 490 15.04 27.03 21.53
CA ARG A 490 13.70 27.29 22.07
C ARG A 490 13.02 28.47 21.36
N ASN A 491 13.72 29.60 21.27
CA ASN A 491 13.18 30.79 20.61
C ASN A 491 12.93 30.57 19.12
N THR A 492 13.80 29.83 18.43
CA THR A 492 13.62 29.51 17.00
C THR A 492 12.39 28.62 16.78
N LEU A 493 12.18 27.60 17.62
CA LEU A 493 10.99 26.75 17.55
C LEU A 493 9.73 27.54 17.88
N GLN A 494 9.73 28.33 18.96
CA GLN A 494 8.57 29.11 19.38
C GLN A 494 8.16 30.16 18.32
N ASN A 495 9.13 30.88 17.74
CA ASN A 495 8.87 31.89 16.71
C ASN A 495 8.36 31.30 15.38
N THR A 496 8.39 29.98 15.21
CA THR A 496 7.85 29.32 14.01
C THR A 496 6.32 29.24 14.04
N TYR A 497 5.74 29.21 15.24
CA TYR A 497 4.30 29.14 15.44
C TYR A 497 3.72 30.54 15.69
N SER A 498 2.62 30.86 15.01
CA SER A 498 1.81 32.05 15.26
C SER A 498 0.98 31.94 16.53
N CYS A 499 0.73 30.71 17.01
CA CYS A 499 0.02 30.44 18.26
C CYS A 499 0.95 30.60 19.47
N SER A 500 0.39 31.03 20.59
CA SER A 500 1.05 30.92 21.89
C SER A 500 1.27 29.45 22.29
N PRO A 501 2.22 29.14 23.19
CA PRO A 501 2.44 27.77 23.68
C PRO A 501 1.17 27.11 24.26
N GLU A 502 0.30 27.86 24.93
CA GLU A 502 -0.96 27.32 25.48
C GLU A 502 -1.99 27.02 24.39
N GLU A 503 -2.11 27.89 23.36
CA GLU A 503 -2.98 27.61 22.21
C GLU A 503 -2.47 26.39 21.42
N LEU A 504 -1.15 26.29 21.23
CA LEU A 504 -0.52 25.14 20.59
C LEU A 504 -0.78 23.86 21.39
N LYS A 505 -0.68 23.92 22.73
CA LYS A 505 -1.00 22.81 23.63
C LYS A 505 -2.46 22.36 23.50
N HIS A 506 -3.40 23.29 23.36
CA HIS A 506 -4.82 22.98 23.15
C HIS A 506 -5.09 22.37 21.76
N ALA A 507 -4.39 22.86 20.72
CA ALA A 507 -4.54 22.35 19.36
C ALA A 507 -3.81 21.02 19.11
N PHE A 508 -2.77 20.71 19.90
CA PHE A 508 -1.92 19.55 19.71
C PHE A 508 -2.65 18.23 20.04
N THR A 509 -2.46 17.23 19.18
CA THR A 509 -2.83 15.84 19.44
C THR A 509 -1.84 14.92 18.75
N THR A 510 -1.66 13.70 19.27
CA THR A 510 -0.78 12.70 18.63
C THR A 510 -1.43 11.98 17.43
N SER A 511 -2.71 12.25 17.14
CA SER A 511 -3.44 11.64 16.01
C SER A 511 -3.18 12.31 14.66
N THR A 512 -2.88 13.61 14.66
CA THR A 512 -2.65 14.43 13.46
C THR A 512 -1.68 15.56 13.75
N SER A 513 -0.96 16.00 12.73
CA SER A 513 -0.13 17.21 12.77
C SER A 513 -0.90 18.49 12.43
N ASP A 514 -2.19 18.41 12.09
CA ASP A 514 -2.95 19.58 11.64
C ASP A 514 -2.98 20.71 12.68
N GLY A 515 -3.13 20.40 13.98
CA GLY A 515 -3.06 21.43 15.02
C GLY A 515 -1.74 22.23 15.01
N ALA A 516 -0.61 21.54 14.88
CA ALA A 516 0.70 22.21 14.78
C ALA A 516 0.88 22.94 13.44
N LYS A 517 0.34 22.40 12.34
CA LYS A 517 0.40 23.01 11.02
C LYS A 517 -0.47 24.27 10.92
N ASP A 518 -1.64 24.28 11.52
CA ASP A 518 -2.57 25.41 11.49
C ASP A 518 -2.00 26.59 12.27
N CYS A 519 -1.14 26.31 13.26
CA CYS A 519 -0.36 27.29 14.00
C CYS A 519 0.91 27.77 13.28
N PHE A 520 1.28 27.26 12.10
CA PHE A 520 2.49 27.69 11.39
C PHE A 520 2.32 29.06 10.72
N ASP A 521 3.29 29.96 10.87
CA ASP A 521 3.31 31.21 10.10
C ASP A 521 3.60 30.94 8.62
N ARG A 522 2.56 31.01 7.80
CA ARG A 522 2.64 30.74 6.35
C ARG A 522 3.43 31.79 5.58
N ASN A 523 3.54 32.99 6.13
CA ASN A 523 4.30 34.08 5.54
C ASN A 523 5.76 34.09 6.03
N ALA A 524 6.15 33.10 6.85
CA ALA A 524 7.51 32.94 7.33
C ALA A 524 8.50 33.01 6.15
N PRO A 525 9.50 33.90 6.22
CA PRO A 525 10.54 33.96 5.21
C PRO A 525 11.23 32.60 5.08
N LYS A 526 11.70 32.28 3.86
CA LYS A 526 12.42 31.02 3.59
C LYS A 526 13.59 30.78 4.54
N GLN A 527 14.21 31.84 5.05
CA GLN A 527 15.30 31.73 6.03
C GLN A 527 14.78 31.24 7.38
N GLN A 528 13.67 31.78 7.89
CA GLN A 528 13.04 31.33 9.13
C GLN A 528 12.65 29.84 9.05
N THR A 529 12.10 29.38 7.92
CA THR A 529 11.80 27.95 7.73
C THR A 529 13.06 27.09 7.75
N LYS A 530 14.18 27.56 7.18
CA LYS A 530 15.46 26.82 7.25
C LYS A 530 16.01 26.78 8.67
N ASP A 531 15.96 27.91 9.37
CA ASP A 531 16.42 28.02 10.76
C ASP A 531 15.59 27.09 11.67
N PHE A 532 14.27 27.05 11.45
CA PHE A 532 13.38 26.07 12.07
C PHE A 532 13.80 24.63 11.78
N MET A 533 14.05 24.26 10.52
CA MET A 533 14.44 22.89 10.18
C MET A 533 15.76 22.47 10.84
N LEU A 534 16.71 23.39 11.01
CA LEU A 534 17.95 23.13 11.74
C LEU A 534 17.70 22.98 13.25
N ALA A 535 16.90 23.87 13.84
CA ALA A 535 16.52 23.81 15.26
C ALA A 535 15.72 22.55 15.58
N TRP A 536 14.76 22.18 14.74
CA TRP A 536 14.00 20.94 14.83
C TRP A 536 14.92 19.72 14.77
N ALA A 537 15.83 19.66 13.79
CA ALA A 537 16.73 18.51 13.67
C ALA A 537 17.62 18.35 14.91
N LYS A 538 18.12 19.46 15.48
CA LYS A 538 18.87 19.46 16.74
C LYS A 538 18.00 18.95 17.90
N ALA A 539 16.82 19.54 18.09
CA ALA A 539 15.90 19.22 19.18
C ALA A 539 15.40 17.76 19.10
N ALA A 540 15.06 17.27 17.92
CA ALA A 540 14.60 15.90 17.71
C ALA A 540 15.72 14.85 17.91
N LEU A 541 16.99 15.21 17.71
CA LEU A 541 18.13 14.34 18.00
C LEU A 541 18.48 14.34 19.50
N GLU A 542 18.25 15.45 20.19
CA GLU A 542 18.44 15.57 21.64
C GLU A 542 17.32 14.88 22.42
N TYR A 543 16.07 14.95 21.91
CA TYR A 543 14.86 14.36 22.49
C TYR A 543 14.15 13.40 21.53
N PRO A 544 14.79 12.29 21.12
CA PRO A 544 14.26 11.38 20.11
C PRO A 544 13.01 10.63 20.57
N ASP A 545 12.86 10.38 21.87
CA ASP A 545 11.68 9.76 22.44
C ASP A 545 10.46 10.71 22.38
N THR A 546 10.64 12.02 22.61
CA THR A 546 9.59 13.04 22.45
C THR A 546 9.12 13.11 21.00
N ALA A 547 10.09 13.20 20.08
CA ALA A 547 9.81 13.28 18.66
C ALA A 547 9.04 12.05 18.16
N LEU A 548 9.44 10.83 18.56
CA LEU A 548 8.74 9.61 18.19
C LEU A 548 7.36 9.48 18.85
N ALA A 549 7.22 9.85 20.13
CA ALA A 549 5.95 9.78 20.85
C ALA A 549 4.89 10.75 20.31
N SER A 550 5.30 11.81 19.60
CA SER A 550 4.40 12.81 19.02
C SER A 550 3.74 12.40 17.70
N THR A 551 4.22 11.32 17.06
CA THR A 551 3.83 10.91 15.70
C THR A 551 3.36 9.45 15.57
N PRO A 552 2.64 8.85 16.55
CA PRO A 552 2.21 7.46 16.48
C PRO A 552 1.25 7.17 15.32
N SER A 553 0.51 8.18 14.84
CA SER A 553 -0.39 8.04 13.69
C SER A 553 0.32 7.57 12.41
N GLN A 554 1.60 7.91 12.22
CA GLN A 554 2.39 7.50 11.04
C GLN A 554 2.55 5.98 10.92
N PHE A 555 2.53 5.27 12.05
CA PHE A 555 2.72 3.83 12.10
C PHE A 555 1.41 3.05 11.92
N GLN A 556 0.25 3.70 12.12
CA GLN A 556 -1.07 3.06 12.12
C GLN A 556 -1.35 2.29 10.84
N SER A 557 -0.97 2.85 9.69
CA SER A 557 -1.17 2.22 8.38
C SER A 557 -0.57 0.82 8.31
N PHE A 558 0.53 0.56 9.03
CA PHE A 558 1.28 -0.70 8.94
C PHE A 558 0.81 -1.76 9.94
N LEU A 559 -0.06 -1.39 10.87
CA LEU A 559 -0.57 -2.30 11.88
C LEU A 559 -1.65 -3.21 11.28
N MET A 560 -1.78 -4.41 11.82
CA MET A 560 -2.93 -5.29 11.55
C MET A 560 -4.13 -4.82 12.38
N SER A 561 -4.52 -3.56 12.14
CA SER A 561 -5.59 -2.78 12.79
C SER A 561 -6.87 -2.78 11.90
N PRO A 562 -7.92 -1.94 12.07
CA PRO A 562 -9.18 -2.15 11.38
C PRO A 562 -9.07 -2.22 9.85
N TYR A 563 -10.13 -2.76 9.25
CA TYR A 563 -10.29 -2.83 7.81
C TYR A 563 -10.48 -1.44 7.21
N TYR A 564 -10.18 -1.30 5.92
CA TYR A 564 -10.34 -0.04 5.18
C TYR A 564 -11.77 0.49 5.26
N ASP A 565 -12.05 1.46 6.12
CA ASP A 565 -13.38 2.07 6.25
C ASP A 565 -13.30 3.60 6.34
N GLU A 566 -13.71 4.27 5.27
CA GLU A 566 -13.74 5.74 5.15
C GLU A 566 -15.15 6.30 5.39
N GLY A 567 -16.07 5.49 5.94
CA GLY A 567 -17.48 5.84 6.13
C GLY A 567 -18.34 5.75 4.86
N PHE A 568 -19.66 5.77 5.06
CA PHE A 568 -20.70 5.59 4.02
C PHE A 568 -21.59 6.83 3.89
N PHE A 569 -21.10 8.01 4.29
CA PHE A 569 -21.88 9.23 4.30
C PHE A 569 -22.09 9.76 2.88
N VAL A 570 -23.23 10.39 2.60
CA VAL A 570 -23.45 11.07 1.33
C VAL A 570 -22.43 12.17 1.15
N ARG A 571 -22.34 13.04 2.17
CA ARG A 571 -21.35 14.10 2.31
C ARG A 571 -20.96 14.30 3.75
N TRP A 572 -19.82 14.92 3.97
CA TRP A 572 -19.51 15.57 5.24
C TRP A 572 -18.41 16.63 5.13
N GLY A 573 -18.43 17.59 6.05
CA GLY A 573 -17.42 18.62 6.23
C GLY A 573 -17.79 19.98 5.65
N TRP A 574 -17.18 21.03 6.20
CA TRP A 574 -17.22 22.42 5.72
C TRP A 574 -18.59 23.11 5.70
N ASP A 575 -19.53 22.74 6.58
CA ASP A 575 -20.83 23.42 6.67
C ASP A 575 -20.70 24.94 6.88
N ASP A 576 -19.72 25.38 7.67
CA ASP A 576 -19.38 26.79 7.91
C ASP A 576 -18.75 27.51 6.70
N LYS A 577 -18.30 26.74 5.70
CA LYS A 577 -17.69 27.22 4.45
C LYS A 577 -18.52 26.88 3.22
N GLY A 578 -19.83 26.66 3.39
CA GLY A 578 -20.74 26.45 2.26
C GLY A 578 -20.94 24.98 1.86
N GLY A 579 -20.45 24.03 2.64
CA GLY A 579 -20.68 22.59 2.44
C GLY A 579 -22.16 22.20 2.41
N THR A 580 -23.03 22.97 3.08
CA THR A 580 -24.49 22.81 3.05
C THR A 580 -25.12 23.07 1.69
N MET A 581 -24.42 23.75 0.77
CA MET A 581 -24.90 23.93 -0.61
C MET A 581 -24.76 22.66 -1.44
N ILE A 582 -23.83 21.77 -1.08
CA ILE A 582 -23.59 20.51 -1.79
C ILE A 582 -24.55 19.48 -1.23
N MET A 583 -25.33 18.83 -2.10
CA MET A 583 -26.31 17.82 -1.75
C MET A 583 -27.21 18.28 -0.58
N PRO A 584 -27.90 19.44 -0.70
CA PRO A 584 -28.58 20.12 0.41
C PRO A 584 -29.70 19.31 1.05
N GLN A 585 -30.19 18.28 0.34
CA GLN A 585 -31.18 17.32 0.83
C GLN A 585 -30.62 16.34 1.88
N TYR A 586 -29.32 16.33 2.12
CA TYR A 586 -28.66 15.51 3.13
C TYR A 586 -27.94 16.37 4.17
N GLN A 587 -28.08 16.00 5.44
CA GLN A 587 -27.32 16.58 6.55
C GLN A 587 -25.87 16.10 6.55
N ASP A 588 -25.02 16.82 7.30
CA ASP A 588 -23.64 16.41 7.53
C ASP A 588 -23.57 15.00 8.14
N HIS A 589 -22.71 14.14 7.61
CA HIS A 589 -22.62 12.72 8.00
C HIS A 589 -23.93 11.92 7.85
N GLU A 590 -24.88 12.38 7.03
CA GLU A 590 -26.09 11.60 6.74
C GLU A 590 -25.78 10.46 5.76
N ARG A 591 -26.47 9.32 5.94
CA ARG A 591 -26.43 8.16 5.04
C ARG A 591 -27.75 8.01 4.31
N SER A 592 -27.69 7.82 3.00
CA SER A 592 -28.83 7.43 2.18
C SER A 592 -29.34 6.03 2.58
N VAL A 593 -30.55 5.66 2.14
CA VAL A 593 -31.12 4.33 2.40
C VAL A 593 -30.21 3.20 1.86
N PRO A 594 -29.73 3.22 0.60
CA PRO A 594 -28.77 2.22 0.12
C PRO A 594 -27.49 2.14 0.95
N GLN A 595 -26.95 3.28 1.39
CA GLN A 595 -25.72 3.34 2.19
C GLN A 595 -25.87 2.72 3.57
N ARG A 596 -27.06 2.77 4.17
CA ARG A 596 -27.35 2.10 5.46
C ARG A 596 -27.26 0.57 5.33
N TYR A 597 -27.71 0.00 4.22
CA TYR A 597 -27.50 -1.43 3.95
C TYR A 597 -26.04 -1.73 3.60
N GLY A 598 -25.40 -0.84 2.82
CA GLY A 598 -23.98 -0.96 2.46
C GLY A 598 -23.06 -1.06 3.66
N VAL A 599 -23.23 -0.18 4.66
CA VAL A 599 -22.39 -0.21 5.87
C VAL A 599 -22.60 -1.49 6.68
N GLN A 600 -23.84 -1.98 6.83
CA GLN A 600 -24.12 -3.22 7.55
C GLN A 600 -23.50 -4.43 6.86
N LEU A 601 -23.63 -4.52 5.53
CA LEU A 601 -23.01 -5.60 4.76
C LEU A 601 -21.49 -5.53 4.86
N TYR A 602 -20.90 -4.34 4.69
CA TYR A 602 -19.46 -4.14 4.75
C TYR A 602 -18.87 -4.55 6.12
N GLN A 603 -19.52 -4.12 7.20
CA GLN A 603 -19.16 -4.49 8.57
C GLN A 603 -19.29 -6.00 8.82
N SER A 604 -20.36 -6.62 8.31
CA SER A 604 -20.57 -8.07 8.43
C SER A 604 -19.47 -8.86 7.71
N LEU A 605 -19.12 -8.43 6.48
CA LEU A 605 -18.04 -9.04 5.71
C LEU A 605 -16.67 -8.85 6.37
N ALA A 606 -16.43 -7.69 6.98
CA ALA A 606 -15.22 -7.42 7.75
C ALA A 606 -15.08 -8.34 8.98
N GLY A 607 -16.18 -8.80 9.55
CA GLY A 607 -16.19 -9.76 10.65
C GLY A 607 -15.93 -11.23 10.23
N LEU A 608 -15.99 -11.55 8.94
CA LEU A 608 -15.79 -12.91 8.47
C LEU A 608 -14.30 -13.30 8.43
N PRO A 609 -13.92 -14.52 8.83
CA PRO A 609 -12.57 -15.02 8.64
C PRO A 609 -12.15 -14.96 7.18
N VAL A 610 -10.87 -14.70 6.92
CA VAL A 610 -10.29 -14.49 5.58
C VAL A 610 -10.77 -13.20 4.91
N ILE A 611 -12.07 -12.97 4.76
CA ILE A 611 -12.59 -11.74 4.13
C ILE A 611 -12.16 -10.51 4.93
N GLY A 612 -12.35 -10.52 6.25
CA GLY A 612 -11.87 -9.46 7.14
C GLY A 612 -10.36 -9.21 7.01
N LEU A 613 -9.55 -10.26 6.94
CA LEU A 613 -8.10 -10.15 6.71
C LEU A 613 -7.79 -9.51 5.36
N LEU A 614 -8.53 -9.88 4.30
CA LEU A 614 -8.41 -9.26 2.98
C LEU A 614 -8.93 -7.82 2.94
N MET A 615 -9.61 -7.34 3.98
CA MET A 615 -10.04 -5.96 4.11
C MET A 615 -9.13 -5.12 5.02
N THR A 616 -8.26 -5.75 5.80
CA THR A 616 -7.29 -5.12 6.70
C THR A 616 -6.26 -4.27 5.94
N GLU A 617 -6.05 -3.03 6.39
CA GLU A 617 -5.06 -2.12 5.78
C GLU A 617 -3.62 -2.68 5.82
N GLY A 618 -3.19 -3.15 7.00
CA GLY A 618 -1.85 -3.71 7.26
C GLY A 618 -1.44 -4.85 6.31
N LEU A 619 -2.42 -5.60 5.78
CA LEU A 619 -2.16 -6.63 4.78
C LEU A 619 -1.51 -6.01 3.54
N TYR A 620 -2.04 -4.88 3.07
CA TYR A 620 -1.63 -4.24 1.83
C TYR A 620 -0.48 -3.27 2.03
N SER A 621 -0.47 -2.54 3.14
CA SER A 621 0.52 -1.51 3.42
C SER A 621 1.85 -2.07 3.91
N LEU A 622 1.84 -3.24 4.58
CA LEU A 622 3.03 -3.85 5.16
C LEU A 622 3.25 -5.29 4.65
N TRP A 623 2.29 -6.19 4.84
CA TRP A 623 2.55 -7.63 4.64
C TRP A 623 2.89 -7.95 3.19
N LEU A 624 2.04 -7.59 2.22
CA LEU A 624 2.31 -7.90 0.81
C LEU A 624 3.61 -7.26 0.29
N PRO A 625 3.91 -5.97 0.54
CA PRO A 625 5.18 -5.37 0.15
C PRO A 625 6.41 -6.05 0.78
N VAL A 626 6.40 -6.28 2.10
CA VAL A 626 7.52 -6.92 2.82
C VAL A 626 7.72 -8.35 2.33
N LEU A 627 6.65 -9.13 2.18
CA LEU A 627 6.72 -10.48 1.63
C LEU A 627 7.27 -10.49 0.20
N ALA A 628 6.88 -9.54 -0.66
CA ALA A 628 7.40 -9.41 -2.01
C ALA A 628 8.91 -9.08 -2.02
N VAL A 629 9.35 -8.16 -1.17
CA VAL A 629 10.78 -7.83 -1.03
C VAL A 629 11.57 -9.05 -0.54
N LEU A 630 11.12 -9.70 0.54
CA LEU A 630 11.76 -10.90 1.09
C LEU A 630 11.80 -12.03 0.06
N MET A 631 10.74 -12.22 -0.73
CA MET A 631 10.70 -13.24 -1.77
C MET A 631 11.63 -12.91 -2.94
N CYS A 632 11.82 -11.64 -3.31
CA CYS A 632 12.84 -11.25 -4.27
C CYS A 632 14.25 -11.64 -3.78
N PHE A 633 14.55 -11.42 -2.50
CA PHE A 633 15.81 -11.87 -1.90
C PHE A 633 15.89 -13.40 -1.85
N ALA A 634 14.86 -14.09 -1.35
CA ALA A 634 14.83 -15.55 -1.23
C ALA A 634 15.06 -16.22 -2.60
N LEU A 635 14.44 -15.73 -3.66
CA LEU A 635 14.57 -16.24 -5.03
C LEU A 635 15.81 -15.70 -5.78
N LYS A 636 16.67 -14.90 -5.14
CA LYS A 636 17.84 -14.23 -5.75
C LYS A 636 17.50 -13.35 -6.96
N ARG A 637 16.28 -12.83 -7.02
CA ARG A 637 15.77 -11.96 -8.08
C ARG A 637 15.91 -10.48 -7.72
N TYR A 638 17.11 -10.07 -7.34
CA TYR A 638 17.38 -8.71 -6.81
C TYR A 638 16.99 -7.59 -7.77
N ARG A 639 17.05 -7.83 -9.10
CA ARG A 639 16.62 -6.82 -10.09
C ARG A 639 15.12 -6.51 -10.02
N ASN A 640 14.31 -7.46 -9.55
CA ASN A 640 12.87 -7.24 -9.39
C ASN A 640 12.57 -6.30 -8.20
N LEU A 641 13.54 -6.00 -7.33
CA LEU A 641 13.40 -4.93 -6.33
C LEU A 641 13.18 -3.57 -6.99
N LEU A 642 13.71 -3.35 -8.21
CA LEU A 642 13.47 -2.12 -8.98
C LEU A 642 12.00 -1.97 -9.42
N ILE A 643 11.28 -3.09 -9.56
CA ILE A 643 9.85 -3.09 -9.86
C ILE A 643 9.03 -2.71 -8.62
N LEU A 644 9.56 -2.99 -7.42
CA LEU A 644 8.89 -2.72 -6.15
C LEU A 644 9.11 -1.29 -5.62
N LEU A 645 10.02 -0.52 -6.23
CA LEU A 645 10.36 0.85 -5.81
C LEU A 645 9.17 1.78 -5.58
N PRO A 646 8.19 1.94 -6.49
CA PRO A 646 7.09 2.88 -6.25
C PRO A 646 6.27 2.52 -5.01
N TYR A 647 6.18 1.23 -4.66
CA TYR A 647 5.43 0.77 -3.49
C TYR A 647 6.23 0.98 -2.20
N VAL A 648 7.52 0.66 -2.20
CA VAL A 648 8.40 0.93 -1.03
C VAL A 648 8.50 2.43 -0.75
N ILE A 649 8.59 3.25 -1.80
CA ILE A 649 8.59 4.71 -1.66
C ILE A 649 7.22 5.19 -1.16
N THR A 650 6.11 4.61 -1.63
CA THR A 650 4.76 4.91 -1.10
C THR A 650 4.68 4.58 0.41
N MET A 651 5.22 3.45 0.85
CA MET A 651 5.31 3.15 2.30
C MET A 651 6.10 4.23 3.05
N ALA A 652 7.23 4.70 2.49
CA ALA A 652 7.98 5.81 3.09
C ALA A 652 7.15 7.11 3.16
N THR A 653 6.27 7.37 2.18
CA THR A 653 5.37 8.54 2.25
C THR A 653 4.35 8.46 3.38
N LEU A 654 3.93 7.26 3.80
CA LEU A 654 3.01 7.09 4.93
C LEU A 654 3.68 7.49 6.27
N LEU A 655 5.00 7.35 6.38
CA LEU A 655 5.78 7.74 7.55
C LEU A 655 6.05 9.26 7.65
N VAL A 656 5.79 10.00 6.57
CA VAL A 656 5.99 11.46 6.54
C VAL A 656 4.69 12.22 6.29
N GLY A 657 3.56 11.52 6.27
CA GLY A 657 2.24 12.10 6.10
C GLY A 657 1.80 12.90 7.34
N PRO A 658 0.85 13.84 7.16
CA PRO A 658 0.38 14.69 8.27
C PRO A 658 -0.46 13.93 9.29
N MET A 659 -1.08 12.82 8.89
CA MET A 659 -1.90 11.96 9.72
C MET A 659 -2.08 10.59 9.05
N HIS A 660 -2.67 9.64 9.78
CA HIS A 660 -3.19 8.41 9.20
C HIS A 660 -4.54 8.65 8.52
N GLN A 661 -4.66 8.24 7.26
CA GLN A 661 -5.95 8.07 6.58
C GLN A 661 -5.85 6.84 5.68
N TYR A 662 -6.89 6.00 5.69
CA TYR A 662 -6.97 4.77 4.92
C TYR A 662 -6.67 4.99 3.42
N ARG A 663 -7.14 6.09 2.84
CA ARG A 663 -6.89 6.43 1.43
C ARG A 663 -5.43 6.68 1.07
N TYR A 664 -4.56 6.97 2.03
CA TYR A 664 -3.14 7.19 1.75
C TYR A 664 -2.41 5.91 1.36
N SER A 665 -2.84 4.76 1.87
CA SER A 665 -2.27 3.45 1.58
C SER A 665 -2.96 2.71 0.42
N TRP A 666 -4.06 3.25 -0.13
CA TRP A 666 -4.75 2.68 -1.30
C TRP A 666 -3.84 2.36 -2.50
N PRO A 667 -2.80 3.14 -2.85
CA PRO A 667 -1.91 2.75 -3.95
C PRO A 667 -1.26 1.37 -3.73
N LEU A 668 -1.02 0.98 -2.47
CA LEU A 668 -0.50 -0.34 -2.10
C LEU A 668 -1.59 -1.42 -2.24
N ALA A 669 -2.83 -1.12 -1.87
CA ALA A 669 -3.96 -2.04 -2.01
C ALA A 669 -4.30 -2.30 -3.49
N PHE A 670 -4.47 -1.26 -4.29
CA PHE A 670 -4.87 -1.36 -5.70
C PHE A 670 -3.74 -1.88 -6.61
N CYS A 671 -2.47 -1.72 -6.20
CA CYS A 671 -1.33 -2.33 -6.90
C CYS A 671 -0.89 -3.68 -6.31
N SER A 672 -1.65 -4.25 -5.37
CA SER A 672 -1.32 -5.51 -4.68
C SER A 672 -1.00 -6.67 -5.63
N LEU A 673 -1.72 -6.79 -6.75
CA LEU A 673 -1.45 -7.82 -7.77
C LEU A 673 -0.05 -7.68 -8.39
N LEU A 674 0.40 -6.45 -8.67
CA LEU A 674 1.76 -6.20 -9.19
C LEU A 674 2.81 -6.48 -8.12
N ILE A 675 2.55 -6.07 -6.86
CA ILE A 675 3.43 -6.31 -5.72
C ILE A 675 3.66 -7.81 -5.52
N VAL A 676 2.58 -8.60 -5.44
CA VAL A 676 2.63 -10.05 -5.24
C VAL A 676 3.26 -10.76 -6.43
N ALA A 677 3.03 -10.29 -7.66
CA ALA A 677 3.61 -10.89 -8.86
C ALA A 677 5.10 -10.57 -9.03
N ALA A 678 5.59 -9.42 -8.53
CA ALA A 678 6.94 -8.91 -8.82
C ALA A 678 8.08 -9.93 -8.60
N PRO A 679 8.13 -10.73 -7.51
CA PRO A 679 9.17 -11.75 -7.33
C PRO A 679 9.13 -12.81 -8.42
N PHE A 680 7.97 -13.08 -9.00
CA PHE A 680 7.76 -14.15 -9.97
C PHE A 680 7.90 -13.69 -11.43
N ILE A 681 7.94 -12.39 -11.70
CA ILE A 681 8.15 -11.87 -13.05
C ILE A 681 9.51 -12.33 -13.57
N HIS A 682 9.47 -13.06 -14.68
CA HIS A 682 10.68 -13.55 -15.35
C HIS A 682 11.25 -12.47 -16.26
N GLY A 683 12.58 -12.44 -16.42
CA GLY A 683 13.18 -11.68 -17.50
C GLY A 683 12.74 -12.25 -18.86
N GLY A 684 12.62 -13.58 -18.98
CA GLY A 684 12.15 -14.32 -20.16
C GLY A 684 10.76 -13.92 -20.63
N THR A 685 10.60 -13.63 -21.92
CA THR A 685 9.29 -13.80 -22.56
C THR A 685 9.08 -15.29 -22.69
N THR A 686 8.15 -15.86 -21.93
CA THR A 686 7.55 -17.14 -22.29
C THR A 686 6.71 -16.86 -23.53
N THR A 687 7.33 -16.84 -24.71
CA THR A 687 6.59 -17.14 -25.93
C THR A 687 6.14 -18.57 -25.72
N THR A 688 4.87 -18.72 -25.33
CA THR A 688 4.19 -20.00 -25.27
C THR A 688 4.44 -20.69 -26.60
N ARG A 689 5.14 -21.82 -26.51
CA ARG A 689 5.52 -22.73 -27.60
C ARG A 689 4.27 -23.29 -28.28
N VAL A 690 3.58 -22.46 -29.05
CA VAL A 690 2.41 -22.81 -29.86
C VAL A 690 2.64 -22.42 -31.33
N GLU A 691 3.52 -21.45 -31.61
CA GLU A 691 3.83 -21.02 -32.98
C GLU A 691 4.79 -21.96 -33.75
N THR A 692 5.37 -22.98 -33.10
CA THR A 692 6.23 -23.95 -33.80
C THR A 692 5.52 -25.23 -34.23
N THR A 693 4.26 -25.46 -33.84
CA THR A 693 3.49 -26.63 -34.30
C THR A 693 2.74 -26.37 -35.60
N GLU A 694 2.38 -25.12 -35.93
CA GLU A 694 1.76 -24.81 -37.23
C GLU A 694 2.78 -24.76 -38.39
N ALA A 695 4.04 -24.41 -38.12
CA ALA A 695 5.07 -24.38 -39.17
C ALA A 695 5.62 -25.78 -39.53
N GLU A 696 5.63 -26.74 -38.60
CA GLU A 696 6.02 -28.14 -38.88
C GLU A 696 4.89 -28.97 -39.51
N ASP A 697 3.62 -28.60 -39.32
CA ASP A 697 2.49 -29.27 -39.99
C ASP A 697 2.30 -28.77 -41.43
N VAL A 698 2.62 -27.51 -41.73
CA VAL A 698 2.56 -26.98 -43.10
C VAL A 698 3.68 -27.55 -43.96
N SER A 699 4.89 -27.75 -43.42
CA SER A 699 5.99 -28.36 -44.20
C SER A 699 5.80 -29.86 -44.45
N LYS A 700 4.94 -30.55 -43.68
CA LYS A 700 4.58 -31.97 -43.90
C LYS A 700 3.38 -32.17 -44.82
N LEU A 701 2.65 -31.10 -45.13
CA LEU A 701 1.56 -31.10 -46.12
C LEU A 701 2.04 -30.71 -47.52
N GLU A 702 3.24 -30.15 -47.67
CA GLU A 702 3.87 -29.87 -48.98
C GLU A 702 4.79 -31.02 -49.48
N GLU A 703 5.02 -32.06 -48.67
CA GLU A 703 5.81 -33.26 -49.01
C GLU A 703 4.95 -34.55 -49.18
N ARG A 704 3.62 -34.42 -49.29
CA ARG A 704 2.68 -35.49 -49.68
C ARG A 704 1.79 -35.02 -50.80
#